data_AF-A0A200PQA1-F1
#
_entry.id   AF-A0A200PQA1-F1
#
_cell.length_a   1.000
_cell.length_b   1.000
_cell.length_c   1.000
_cell.angle_alpha   90.00
_cell.angle_beta   90.00
_cell.angle_gamma   90.00
#
_symmetry.space_group_name_H-M   'P 1'
#
loop_
_entity.id
_entity.type
_entity.pdbx_description
1 polymer ?
#
loop_
_entity_poly.entity_id
_entity_poly.type
_entity_poly.pdbx_seq_one_letter_code
_entity_poly.pdbx_strand_id
1 'polypeptide(L)'
;MASSSTRNEGEAKDKSLVDVVFSWTLNDIFNQHLYKHEVQKIPETFSSVEQYLNSYRYPLLEETHADLSSSMSNLSESPRCKILSVKKDKKYKPPKNLVYKMIFETEDSKLEKEVYMPQACDVIAFSDVRPACVKDFIRISYIPALVLGVEDEGNPCMVRILASKPIMLEEGKQKKVLHRDSLFGVFLINIKTNLRIWKALHGGNKNIIKEVLRADSLVGVDCPLCSQKVECISGNDLHSFNLDESQLDAVQSSLATSACNHKKSVKLIWGPPGTGKTKTGSTLLWALLKMKCKTLTCAPTNTAVVEVTSRLMTIVRQALQDGNYGLGDIVLFGNKDRMKIDDHDDLHDVFLDYRCEILEQCFSPLAGWGSQLQSMICLLEEAYQQYHRHPENYESGNGEEEIMEGFRQFIRKRFSFIEKNMRFCINGICTHMPTSFISVRSVKNMYRTLHLLKLFRNLLYTGTFSDEELKKIFSSSETINCTDSTLLLSKSRNECLEILRSLEEFWVPKFTSYHKIKKFCLQNACLTFCTASSSATLCEFKDFWLVVIDEAAQLKECESAIPLQLPNVQHAILIGDERQLPAMVQSKISEKAEFGRSLFERLVTLGHKRHLLNIQYRMNPSISLFPNAEFYSNQISDAPSVKKGSYKQDLLQGNMFGPYSFIDVSYGKEEYDYRYSRKNLMEVAVISQIIENLFRASVANNKKVSVGVISPYKAQVFALTEKLGDKYETHSHFSVSVRSVDGFQGAEEDVIIISTVRSNANGSVGFLSNRQRTNVALTRARYCLWIVGNGQTLINSDSVWSKLVVDAKDRGCYFNLDDDRRLSKAVIDVLVELDKLFYLLDMNSLLFKRARWKVIFGDRFWKSLVRIKNLETRKELVALLMNLSSGWRDRPQVQKNLEVMDGTSSQLLEQNKICGLLNLLWSVDIVKKNKKYIQVLKFWDIVPSKKIPRLAQSLDVFFESYTVDKMNRCKYKCLEGTLEVPMSWKIGRNAVGLKNINDTDYAELSTGLASLNLGKEHIKAKHRSRGKSSQTKDSKRTK
;
A
#
# COMPACT_ATOMS: atom_id res chain seq x y z
N MET A 1 37.08 15.70 35.27
CA MET A 1 37.90 14.48 35.18
C MET A 1 36.97 13.29 35.33
N ALA A 2 36.53 12.72 34.21
CA ALA A 2 35.66 11.57 34.15
C ALA A 2 36.26 10.63 33.11
N SER A 3 36.51 9.39 33.51
CA SER A 3 37.25 8.38 32.74
C SER A 3 36.48 8.00 31.47
N SER A 4 37.04 8.38 30.32
CA SER A 4 36.69 7.86 29.01
C SER A 4 37.11 6.39 28.93
N SER A 5 36.16 5.46 29.09
CA SER A 5 36.38 4.07 28.71
C SER A 5 36.36 3.99 27.18
N THR A 6 37.55 4.02 26.56
CA THR A 6 37.77 3.55 25.21
C THR A 6 37.30 2.10 25.11
N ARG A 7 36.20 1.84 24.40
CA ARG A 7 35.81 0.47 24.01
C ARG A 7 36.90 -0.03 23.06
N ASN A 8 37.65 -1.05 23.47
CA ASN A 8 38.65 -1.72 22.63
C ASN A 8 37.99 -2.23 21.33
N GLU A 9 38.43 -1.71 20.18
CA GLU A 9 37.97 -2.09 18.83
C GLU A 9 38.10 -3.59 18.53
N GLY A 10 38.88 -4.34 19.32
CA GLY A 10 39.06 -5.79 19.20
C GLY A 10 37.90 -6.64 19.74
N GLU A 11 37.05 -6.13 20.64
CA GLU A 11 36.01 -6.95 21.31
C GLU A 11 34.71 -7.14 20.50
N ALA A 12 34.49 -6.35 19.45
CA ALA A 12 33.25 -6.40 18.66
C ALA A 12 33.26 -7.51 17.59
N LYS A 13 34.41 -8.12 17.28
CA LYS A 13 34.54 -9.07 16.16
C LYS A 13 33.88 -10.44 16.40
N ASP A 14 33.61 -10.83 17.64
CA ASP A 14 33.08 -12.16 18.01
C ASP A 14 31.73 -12.16 18.77
N LYS A 15 31.12 -10.99 19.01
CA LYS A 15 29.83 -10.90 19.72
C LYS A 15 28.67 -11.12 18.75
N SER A 16 27.68 -11.95 19.12
CA SER A 16 26.47 -12.09 18.32
C SER A 16 25.65 -10.79 18.38
N LEU A 17 24.81 -10.53 17.37
CA LEU A 17 23.89 -9.38 17.40
C LEU A 17 23.02 -9.37 18.67
N VAL A 18 22.59 -10.54 19.14
CA VAL A 18 21.81 -10.68 20.37
C VAL A 18 22.60 -10.19 21.59
N ASP A 19 23.88 -10.54 21.68
CA ASP A 19 24.75 -10.10 22.77
C ASP A 19 24.93 -8.58 22.77
N VAL A 20 25.03 -7.96 21.59
CA VAL A 20 25.11 -6.51 21.44
C VAL A 20 23.81 -5.85 21.89
N VAL A 21 22.65 -6.33 21.42
CA VAL A 21 21.34 -5.80 21.82
C VAL A 21 21.13 -5.94 23.34
N PHE A 22 21.51 -7.08 23.92
CA PHE A 22 21.41 -7.32 25.37
C PHE A 22 22.37 -6.48 26.21
N SER A 23 23.43 -5.95 25.60
CA SER A 23 24.40 -5.08 26.27
C SER A 23 23.90 -3.64 26.44
N TRP A 24 22.90 -3.21 25.67
CA TRP A 24 22.39 -1.85 25.72
C TRP A 24 21.62 -1.57 27.01
N THR A 25 22.07 -0.56 27.75
CA THR A 25 21.34 -0.01 28.88
C THR A 25 20.22 0.92 28.40
N LEU A 26 19.29 1.30 29.27
CA LEU A 26 18.28 2.32 28.93
C LEU A 26 18.93 3.63 28.47
N ASN A 27 20.05 4.04 29.08
CA ASN A 27 20.79 5.23 28.67
C ASN A 27 21.36 5.08 27.25
N ASP A 28 21.87 3.89 26.91
CA ASP A 28 22.36 3.62 25.55
C ASP A 28 21.21 3.69 24.54
N ILE A 29 20.05 3.10 24.84
CA ILE A 29 18.87 3.08 23.96
C ILE A 29 18.40 4.50 23.62
N PHE A 30 18.43 5.43 24.57
CA PHE A 30 18.03 6.83 24.35
C PHE A 30 19.16 7.74 23.84
N ASN A 31 20.40 7.23 23.77
CA ASN A 31 21.51 7.98 23.21
C ASN A 31 21.47 7.96 21.68
N GLN A 32 20.94 9.03 21.07
CA GLN A 32 20.88 9.21 19.61
C GLN A 32 22.25 9.31 18.91
N HIS A 33 23.35 9.26 19.66
CA HIS A 33 24.71 9.32 19.14
C HIS A 33 25.54 8.10 19.51
N LEU A 34 24.92 7.00 19.95
CA LEU A 34 25.60 5.81 20.44
C LEU A 34 26.64 5.26 19.46
N TYR A 35 26.33 5.22 18.16
CA TYR A 35 27.25 4.74 17.11
C TYR A 35 27.69 5.82 16.11
N LYS A 36 27.57 7.10 16.49
CA LYS A 36 27.80 8.23 15.57
C LYS A 36 29.22 8.24 14.98
N HIS A 37 30.21 7.73 15.71
CA HIS A 37 31.61 7.76 15.28
C HIS A 37 32.05 6.45 14.62
N GLU A 38 31.33 5.36 14.86
CA GLU A 38 31.60 4.03 14.31
C GLU A 38 30.90 3.81 12.96
N VAL A 39 29.75 4.47 12.73
CA VAL A 39 29.05 4.43 11.45
C VAL A 39 29.76 5.32 10.44
N GLN A 40 30.47 4.67 9.51
CA GLN A 40 31.13 5.32 8.38
C GLN A 40 30.24 5.30 7.14
N LYS A 41 30.46 6.25 6.22
CA LYS A 41 29.82 6.23 4.90
C LYS A 41 30.21 4.95 4.15
N ILE A 42 29.22 4.25 3.60
CA ILE A 42 29.44 2.99 2.88
C ILE A 42 30.07 3.30 1.50
N PRO A 43 31.27 2.79 1.20
CA PRO A 43 31.94 3.02 -0.08
C PRO A 43 31.16 2.50 -1.30
N GLU A 44 31.38 3.09 -2.47
CA GLU A 44 30.89 2.55 -3.76
C GLU A 44 31.75 1.36 -4.24
N THR A 45 33.05 1.43 -3.98
CA THR A 45 34.06 0.42 -4.34
C THR A 45 34.72 -0.16 -3.09
N PHE A 46 35.06 -1.45 -3.12
CA PHE A 46 35.68 -2.16 -2.00
C PHE A 46 36.94 -2.89 -2.44
N SER A 47 37.98 -2.90 -1.61
CA SER A 47 39.24 -3.58 -1.89
C SER A 47 39.19 -5.08 -1.61
N SER A 48 38.26 -5.53 -0.76
CA SER A 48 38.09 -6.94 -0.42
C SER A 48 36.65 -7.27 -0.01
N VAL A 49 36.31 -8.56 -0.06
CA VAL A 49 35.03 -9.09 0.46
C VAL A 49 34.89 -8.82 1.96
N GLU A 50 35.98 -8.83 2.71
CA GLU A 50 35.93 -8.55 4.14
C GLU A 50 35.62 -7.07 4.40
N GLN A 51 36.25 -6.15 3.67
CA GLN A 51 35.91 -4.72 3.77
C GLN A 51 34.43 -4.50 3.43
N TYR A 52 33.96 -5.10 2.34
CA TYR A 52 32.56 -5.05 1.93
C TYR A 52 31.60 -5.46 3.04
N LEU A 53 31.77 -6.65 3.61
CA LEU A 53 30.87 -7.15 4.66
C LEU A 53 30.99 -6.33 5.95
N ASN A 54 32.18 -5.84 6.29
CA ASN A 54 32.40 -5.05 7.50
C ASN A 54 31.73 -3.66 7.43
N SER A 55 31.67 -3.04 6.24
CA SER A 55 31.06 -1.72 6.05
C SER A 55 29.58 -1.65 6.44
N TYR A 56 28.86 -2.78 6.46
CA TYR A 56 27.44 -2.82 6.82
C TYR A 56 27.16 -3.17 8.29
N ARG A 57 28.17 -3.58 9.08
CA ARG A 57 27.97 -4.07 10.45
C ARG A 57 27.49 -2.98 11.40
N TYR A 58 28.21 -1.86 11.50
CA TYR A 58 27.80 -0.73 12.36
C TYR A 58 26.52 -0.04 11.90
N PRO A 59 26.30 0.22 10.59
CA PRO A 59 25.01 0.72 10.12
C PRO A 59 23.81 -0.17 10.51
N LEU A 60 23.98 -1.49 10.50
CA LEU A 60 22.95 -2.45 10.95
C LEU A 60 22.73 -2.39 12.47
N LEU A 61 23.78 -2.22 13.27
CA LEU A 61 23.67 -2.03 14.72
C LEU A 61 22.94 -0.74 15.06
N GLU A 62 23.30 0.36 14.41
CA GLU A 62 22.67 1.66 14.57
C GLU A 62 21.21 1.64 14.11
N GLU A 63 20.90 0.96 13.01
CA GLU A 63 19.51 0.79 12.57
C GLU A 63 18.68 -0.02 13.58
N THR A 64 19.22 -1.14 14.06
CA THR A 64 18.57 -1.98 15.09
C THR A 64 18.37 -1.20 16.40
N HIS A 65 19.35 -0.36 16.76
CA HIS A 65 19.26 0.54 17.91
C HIS A 65 18.18 1.60 17.74
N ALA A 66 18.11 2.25 16.57
CA ALA A 66 17.08 3.24 16.27
C ALA A 66 15.66 2.65 16.28
N ASP A 67 15.49 1.43 15.77
CA ASP A 67 14.22 0.69 15.86
C ASP A 67 13.82 0.45 17.32
N LEU A 68 14.76 -0.05 18.13
CA LEU A 68 14.53 -0.27 19.57
C LEU A 68 14.20 1.02 20.31
N SER A 69 14.94 2.10 20.03
CA SER A 69 14.76 3.43 20.62
C SER A 69 13.40 4.03 20.28
N SER A 70 12.98 3.89 19.02
CA SER A 70 11.66 4.32 18.54
C SER A 70 10.54 3.54 19.22
N SER A 71 10.69 2.22 19.37
CA SER A 71 9.72 1.40 20.10
C SER A 71 9.63 1.79 21.58
N MET A 72 10.79 1.96 22.24
CA MET A 72 10.86 2.37 23.64
C MET A 72 10.27 3.76 23.90
N SER A 73 10.32 4.65 22.90
CA SER A 73 9.69 5.97 22.98
C SER A 73 8.16 5.92 22.85
N ASN A 74 7.61 4.85 22.25
CA ASN A 74 6.19 4.66 21.98
C ASN A 74 5.57 3.46 22.75
N LEU A 75 6.10 3.16 23.95
CA LEU A 75 5.68 2.03 24.79
C LEU A 75 4.17 1.98 25.08
N SER A 76 3.51 3.14 25.19
CA SER A 76 2.07 3.20 25.49
C SER A 76 1.20 2.57 24.40
N GLU A 77 1.69 2.54 23.16
CA GLU A 77 1.07 1.92 21.98
C GLU A 77 1.56 0.47 21.77
N SER A 78 2.59 0.03 22.48
CA SER A 78 3.19 -1.29 22.27
C SER A 78 2.29 -2.43 22.79
N PRO A 79 2.16 -3.54 22.03
CA PRO A 79 1.48 -4.75 22.49
C PRO A 79 2.13 -5.28 23.77
N ARG A 80 1.30 -5.77 24.68
CA ARG A 80 1.75 -6.33 25.96
C ARG A 80 0.89 -7.51 26.38
N CYS A 81 1.43 -8.34 27.26
CA CYS A 81 0.74 -9.51 27.81
C CYS A 81 1.10 -9.70 29.29
N LYS A 82 0.23 -10.39 30.02
CA LYS A 82 0.54 -10.88 31.36
C LYS A 82 1.32 -12.18 31.26
N ILE A 83 2.26 -12.40 32.17
CA ILE A 83 3.05 -13.63 32.26
C ILE A 83 2.55 -14.41 33.47
N LEU A 84 1.97 -15.59 33.21
CA LEU A 84 1.34 -16.43 34.22
C LEU A 84 2.34 -17.34 34.93
N SER A 85 3.41 -17.74 34.23
CA SER A 85 4.43 -18.63 34.78
C SER A 85 5.79 -18.38 34.13
N VAL A 86 6.85 -18.57 34.91
CA VAL A 86 8.25 -18.56 34.45
C VAL A 86 8.96 -19.74 35.08
N LYS A 87 9.54 -20.60 34.24
CA LYS A 87 10.29 -21.80 34.64
C LYS A 87 11.63 -21.82 33.92
N LYS A 88 12.68 -22.27 34.59
CA LYS A 88 14.00 -22.47 33.94
C LYS A 88 13.89 -23.61 32.92
N ASP A 89 14.36 -23.39 31.69
CA ASP A 89 14.40 -24.45 30.67
C ASP A 89 15.53 -25.44 30.99
N LYS A 90 15.45 -26.66 30.44
CA LYS A 90 16.53 -27.66 30.56
C LYS A 90 17.87 -27.12 30.05
N LYS A 91 17.87 -26.15 29.13
CA LYS A 91 19.08 -25.52 28.59
C LYS A 91 19.66 -24.39 29.46
N TYR A 92 19.01 -24.01 30.57
CA TYR A 92 19.48 -22.94 31.46
C TYR A 92 20.86 -23.25 32.07
N LYS A 93 21.90 -22.44 31.76
CA LYS A 93 23.30 -22.70 32.19
C LYS A 93 24.09 -21.43 32.59
N PRO A 94 23.85 -20.84 33.77
CA PRO A 94 24.47 -19.57 34.18
C PRO A 94 26.01 -19.65 34.25
N PRO A 95 26.75 -18.54 34.04
CA PRO A 95 26.25 -17.19 33.80
C PRO A 95 25.80 -16.95 32.34
N LYS A 96 26.02 -17.90 31.43
CA LYS A 96 25.61 -17.81 30.01
C LYS A 96 24.24 -18.50 29.81
N ASN A 97 23.66 -18.42 28.62
CA ASN A 97 22.48 -19.22 28.22
C ASN A 97 21.30 -19.26 29.24
N LEU A 98 20.73 -18.10 29.53
CA LEU A 98 19.64 -17.92 30.51
C LEU A 98 18.27 -18.19 29.87
N VAL A 99 18.02 -19.45 29.50
CA VAL A 99 16.79 -19.86 28.80
C VAL A 99 15.67 -20.19 29.79
N TYR A 100 14.50 -19.63 29.55
CA TYR A 100 13.28 -19.87 30.33
C TYR A 100 12.14 -20.38 29.44
N LYS A 101 11.26 -21.18 30.03
CA LYS A 101 9.92 -21.47 29.54
C LYS A 101 8.93 -20.60 30.29
N MET A 102 8.07 -19.90 29.57
CA MET A 102 7.11 -18.96 30.13
C MET A 102 5.72 -19.22 29.59
N ILE A 103 4.70 -18.89 30.37
CA ILE A 103 3.29 -18.99 29.98
C ILE A 103 2.74 -17.56 29.86
N PHE A 104 2.27 -17.22 28.66
CA PHE A 104 1.77 -15.89 28.29
C PHE A 104 0.25 -15.94 28.21
N GLU A 105 -0.43 -14.98 28.83
CA GLU A 105 -1.88 -14.80 28.68
C GLU A 105 -2.16 -14.10 27.35
N THR A 106 -2.90 -14.77 26.46
CA THR A 106 -3.14 -14.30 25.08
C THR A 106 -4.56 -13.84 24.81
N GLU A 107 -5.47 -13.95 25.78
CA GLU A 107 -6.80 -13.34 25.74
C GLU A 107 -7.04 -12.54 27.02
N ASP A 108 -7.44 -11.27 26.88
CA ASP A 108 -7.93 -10.47 28.00
C ASP A 108 -9.34 -9.97 27.66
N SER A 109 -10.35 -10.49 28.35
CA SER A 109 -11.76 -10.17 28.14
C SER A 109 -12.14 -8.72 28.46
N LYS A 110 -11.19 -7.90 28.94
CA LYS A 110 -11.43 -6.51 29.38
C LYS A 110 -10.76 -5.44 28.51
N LEU A 111 -10.17 -5.76 27.36
CA LEU A 111 -9.39 -4.80 26.56
C LEU A 111 -9.81 -4.67 25.09
N GLU A 112 -10.06 -3.44 24.65
CA GLU A 112 -10.23 -3.03 23.24
C GLU A 112 -8.89 -2.83 22.48
N LYS A 113 -7.73 -3.16 23.07
CA LYS A 113 -6.38 -2.98 22.45
C LYS A 113 -5.65 -4.30 22.27
N GLU A 114 -4.94 -4.44 21.14
CA GLU A 114 -4.19 -5.63 20.68
C GLU A 114 -3.34 -6.28 21.78
N VAL A 115 -3.68 -7.51 22.15
CA VAL A 115 -2.90 -8.37 23.05
C VAL A 115 -1.63 -8.82 22.33
N TYR A 116 -0.50 -8.85 23.01
CA TYR A 116 0.76 -9.28 22.41
C TYR A 116 0.76 -10.80 22.11
N MET A 117 0.94 -11.15 20.84
CA MET A 117 1.18 -12.52 20.38
C MET A 117 2.68 -12.73 20.12
N PRO A 118 3.38 -13.52 20.94
CA PRO A 118 4.83 -13.73 20.81
C PRO A 118 5.23 -14.42 19.50
N GLN A 119 6.27 -13.92 18.86
CA GLN A 119 6.87 -14.51 17.66
C GLN A 119 8.36 -14.76 17.85
N ALA A 120 8.90 -15.76 17.14
CA ALA A 120 10.32 -16.04 17.17
C ALA A 120 11.15 -14.82 16.73
N CYS A 121 12.22 -14.55 17.48
CA CYS A 121 13.11 -13.40 17.38
C CYS A 121 12.51 -12.05 17.81
N ASP A 122 11.39 -12.05 18.52
CA ASP A 122 10.91 -10.85 19.21
C ASP A 122 11.84 -10.51 20.37
N VAL A 123 12.21 -9.24 20.48
CA VAL A 123 12.84 -8.66 21.65
C VAL A 123 11.72 -8.11 22.53
N ILE A 124 11.66 -8.63 23.76
CA ILE A 124 10.69 -8.22 24.77
C ILE A 124 11.42 -7.65 25.99
N ALA A 125 10.70 -6.88 26.80
CA ALA A 125 11.16 -6.48 28.13
C ALA A 125 10.08 -6.77 29.17
N PHE A 126 10.53 -6.94 30.42
CA PHE A 126 9.66 -7.29 31.54
C PHE A 126 9.40 -6.09 32.45
N SER A 127 8.22 -6.03 33.07
CA SER A 127 7.88 -5.08 34.14
C SER A 127 6.99 -5.73 35.19
N ASP A 128 7.06 -5.27 36.44
CA ASP A 128 6.19 -5.66 37.56
C ASP A 128 4.85 -4.89 37.56
N VAL A 129 4.68 -3.95 36.64
CA VAL A 129 3.44 -3.23 36.38
C VAL A 129 3.10 -3.33 34.90
N ARG A 130 1.87 -2.98 34.55
CA ARG A 130 1.49 -2.87 33.14
C ARG A 130 2.28 -1.71 32.50
N PRO A 131 3.26 -1.97 31.61
CA PRO A 131 4.18 -0.95 31.16
C PRO A 131 3.46 0.08 30.29
N ALA A 132 3.61 1.35 30.65
CA ALA A 132 3.10 2.49 29.90
C ALA A 132 4.21 3.51 29.58
N CYS A 133 5.30 3.50 30.36
CA CYS A 133 6.45 4.37 30.15
C CYS A 133 7.76 3.70 30.58
N VAL A 134 8.88 4.29 30.18
CA VAL A 134 10.23 3.78 30.45
C VAL A 134 10.52 3.62 31.96
N LYS A 135 9.90 4.45 32.81
CA LYS A 135 10.10 4.42 34.26
C LYS A 135 9.64 3.10 34.89
N ASP A 136 8.73 2.38 34.22
CA ASP A 136 8.19 1.10 34.66
C ASP A 136 9.22 -0.04 34.59
N PHE A 137 10.35 0.16 33.89
CA PHE A 137 11.47 -0.79 33.82
C PHE A 137 12.55 -0.55 34.88
N ILE A 138 12.52 0.58 35.58
CA ILE A 138 13.56 0.94 36.57
C ILE A 138 13.43 0.06 37.82
N ARG A 139 12.20 -0.31 38.22
CA ARG A 139 11.93 -1.04 39.47
C ARG A 139 12.50 -2.44 39.51
N ILE A 140 12.42 -3.18 38.41
CA ILE A 140 12.93 -4.56 38.33
C ILE A 140 14.25 -4.67 37.58
N SER A 141 14.87 -3.53 37.26
CA SER A 141 15.97 -3.39 36.29
C SER A 141 15.57 -3.81 34.88
N TYR A 142 16.01 -3.07 33.87
CA TYR A 142 15.74 -3.40 32.47
C TYR A 142 16.34 -4.77 32.11
N ILE A 143 15.48 -5.76 31.84
CA ILE A 143 15.84 -7.11 31.41
C ILE A 143 15.22 -7.35 30.03
N PRO A 144 15.96 -7.07 28.94
CA PRO A 144 15.55 -7.52 27.61
C PRO A 144 15.68 -9.04 27.51
N ALA A 145 14.80 -9.65 26.74
CA ALA A 145 14.84 -11.05 26.38
C ALA A 145 14.48 -11.26 24.91
N LEU A 146 14.98 -12.33 24.33
CA LEU A 146 14.69 -12.75 22.96
C LEU A 146 13.77 -13.97 22.98
N VAL A 147 12.65 -13.90 22.27
CA VAL A 147 11.79 -15.05 22.05
C VAL A 147 12.48 -16.02 21.09
N LEU A 148 12.75 -17.25 21.55
CA LEU A 148 13.38 -18.30 20.76
C LEU A 148 12.36 -19.07 19.91
N GLY A 149 11.12 -19.18 20.41
CA GLY A 149 10.02 -19.85 19.71
C GLY A 149 8.81 -20.07 20.63
N VAL A 150 7.68 -20.35 20.00
CA VAL A 150 6.42 -20.75 20.65
C VAL A 150 6.34 -22.28 20.62
N GLU A 151 6.11 -22.90 21.78
CA GLU A 151 5.98 -24.37 21.90
C GLU A 151 4.52 -24.82 21.84
N ASP A 152 3.59 -23.97 22.29
CA ASP A 152 2.14 -24.20 22.25
C ASP A 152 1.43 -22.87 21.96
N GLU A 153 0.65 -22.84 20.88
CA GLU A 153 -0.11 -21.66 20.41
C GLU A 153 -1.49 -21.54 21.08
N GLY A 154 -1.84 -22.43 22.01
CA GLY A 154 -3.07 -22.32 22.80
C GLY A 154 -3.12 -21.07 23.69
N ASN A 155 -4.26 -20.82 24.33
CA ASN A 155 -4.39 -19.82 25.38
C ASN A 155 -4.51 -20.53 26.75
N PRO A 156 -3.54 -20.35 27.68
CA PRO A 156 -2.36 -19.49 27.57
C PRO A 156 -1.21 -20.12 26.76
N CYS A 157 -0.45 -19.26 26.07
CA CYS A 157 0.61 -19.65 25.13
C CYS A 157 1.93 -19.99 25.84
N MET A 158 2.58 -21.10 25.47
CA MET A 158 3.88 -21.48 26.03
C MET A 158 5.03 -21.02 25.14
N VAL A 159 5.93 -20.20 25.71
CA VAL A 159 7.00 -19.52 24.97
C VAL A 159 8.35 -19.83 25.59
N ARG A 160 9.35 -20.05 24.73
CA ARG A 160 10.76 -20.11 25.14
C ARG A 160 11.47 -18.82 24.86
N ILE A 161 12.18 -18.32 25.86
CA ILE A 161 12.90 -17.05 25.78
C ILE A 161 14.34 -17.20 26.28
N LEU A 162 15.22 -16.35 25.77
CA LEU A 162 16.58 -16.16 26.25
C LEU A 162 16.67 -14.77 26.91
N ALA A 163 16.96 -14.72 28.21
CA ALA A 163 17.08 -13.44 28.93
C ALA A 163 18.51 -12.91 28.92
N SER A 164 18.66 -11.57 28.95
CA SER A 164 19.96 -10.90 29.09
C SER A 164 20.59 -11.06 30.48
N LYS A 165 19.77 -11.19 31.52
CA LYS A 165 20.18 -11.33 32.93
C LYS A 165 19.23 -12.30 33.66
N PRO A 166 19.66 -12.91 34.78
CA PRO A 166 18.81 -13.83 35.51
C PRO A 166 17.53 -13.14 35.98
N ILE A 167 16.38 -13.74 35.68
CA ILE A 167 15.09 -13.30 36.18
C ILE A 167 14.96 -13.87 37.59
N MET A 168 15.12 -13.00 38.59
CA MET A 168 15.02 -13.39 40.00
C MET A 168 13.54 -13.50 40.40
N LEU A 169 13.07 -14.71 40.66
CA LEU A 169 11.72 -15.02 41.14
C LEU A 169 11.90 -15.87 42.40
N GLU A 170 11.57 -15.35 43.58
CA GLU A 170 11.72 -16.12 44.83
C GLU A 170 10.55 -17.06 45.09
N GLU A 171 10.88 -18.23 45.65
CA GLU A 171 9.95 -19.19 46.23
C GLU A 171 9.99 -19.05 47.76
N GLY A 172 9.09 -18.27 48.37
CA GLY A 172 8.95 -18.26 49.83
C GLY A 172 8.48 -16.95 50.47
N LYS A 173 7.87 -17.08 51.65
CA LYS A 173 7.30 -15.99 52.46
C LYS A 173 8.41 -15.21 53.20
N GLN A 174 9.03 -14.20 52.59
CA GLN A 174 9.62 -13.05 53.33
C GLN A 174 9.83 -11.84 52.41
N LYS A 175 9.74 -10.64 52.99
CA LYS A 175 9.39 -9.37 52.32
C LYS A 175 10.55 -8.72 51.54
N LYS A 176 10.43 -8.65 50.21
CA LYS A 176 10.41 -7.43 49.33
C LYS A 176 10.73 -7.84 47.87
N VAL A 177 9.83 -7.47 46.94
CA VAL A 177 9.94 -7.46 45.45
C VAL A 177 9.36 -8.68 44.68
N LEU A 178 8.50 -8.35 43.69
CA LEU A 178 7.79 -9.16 42.66
C LEU A 178 6.79 -10.24 43.15
N HIS A 179 5.51 -9.84 43.31
CA HIS A 179 4.40 -10.81 43.42
C HIS A 179 4.22 -11.57 42.10
N ARG A 180 4.11 -12.91 42.18
CA ARG A 180 3.79 -13.82 41.04
C ARG A 180 2.57 -13.37 40.22
N ASP A 181 1.70 -12.54 40.78
CA ASP A 181 0.43 -12.12 40.15
C ASP A 181 0.54 -10.92 39.19
N SER A 182 1.74 -10.35 38.97
CA SER A 182 1.91 -9.03 38.31
C SER A 182 3.06 -8.87 37.31
N LEU A 183 3.61 -9.95 36.74
CA LEU A 183 4.65 -9.82 35.71
C LEU A 183 4.04 -9.59 34.32
N PHE A 184 4.52 -8.57 33.61
CA PHE A 184 4.10 -8.24 32.24
C PHE A 184 5.29 -8.30 31.27
N GLY A 185 5.02 -8.79 30.07
CA GLY A 185 5.91 -8.69 28.92
C GLY A 185 5.42 -7.61 27.96
N VAL A 186 6.32 -6.78 27.45
CA VAL A 186 6.04 -5.84 26.36
C VAL A 186 6.86 -6.20 25.13
N PHE A 187 6.23 -6.15 23.96
CA PHE A 187 6.93 -6.24 22.69
C PHE A 187 7.71 -4.97 22.42
N LEU A 188 8.98 -5.11 22.03
CA LEU A 188 9.80 -3.98 21.60
C LEU A 188 10.00 -4.00 20.08
N ILE A 189 10.72 -5.00 19.56
CA ILE A 189 11.04 -5.11 18.13
C ILE A 189 11.16 -6.58 17.72
N ASN A 190 11.00 -6.92 16.44
CA ASN A 190 11.38 -8.22 15.91
C ASN A 190 12.72 -8.10 15.16
N ILE A 191 13.75 -8.82 15.61
CA ILE A 191 15.11 -8.73 15.03
C ILE A 191 15.44 -9.87 14.06
N LYS A 192 14.44 -10.63 13.57
CA LYS A 192 14.66 -11.80 12.71
C LYS A 192 15.45 -11.46 11.44
N THR A 193 15.06 -10.38 10.76
CA THR A 193 15.77 -9.92 9.54
C THR A 193 17.17 -9.44 9.87
N ASN A 194 17.33 -8.66 10.95
CA ASN A 194 18.64 -8.18 11.40
C ASN A 194 19.61 -9.33 11.72
N LEU A 195 19.13 -10.40 12.36
CA LEU A 195 19.92 -11.60 12.64
C LEU A 195 20.35 -12.34 11.36
N ARG A 196 19.48 -12.39 10.35
CA ARG A 196 19.78 -13.01 9.05
C ARG A 196 20.81 -12.20 8.26
N ILE A 197 20.68 -10.87 8.25
CA ILE A 197 21.70 -9.97 7.68
C ILE A 197 23.01 -10.14 8.44
N TRP A 198 22.99 -10.10 9.78
CA TRP A 198 24.18 -10.27 10.62
C TRP A 198 24.92 -11.57 10.28
N LYS A 199 24.19 -12.69 10.15
CA LYS A 199 24.76 -13.98 9.74
C LYS A 199 25.44 -13.88 8.37
N ALA A 200 24.78 -13.27 7.38
CA ALA A 200 25.33 -13.06 6.04
C ALA A 200 26.57 -12.14 6.03
N LEU A 201 26.66 -11.17 6.94
CA LEU A 201 27.84 -10.30 7.09
C LEU A 201 29.04 -10.98 7.78
N HIS A 202 28.84 -12.15 8.37
CA HIS A 202 29.89 -12.93 9.05
C HIS A 202 30.28 -14.22 8.31
N GLY A 203 29.62 -14.56 7.20
CA GLY A 203 30.04 -15.67 6.36
C GLY A 203 28.97 -16.16 5.37
N GLY A 204 29.43 -16.97 4.41
CA GLY A 204 28.60 -17.53 3.34
C GLY A 204 29.42 -17.81 2.07
N ASN A 205 28.73 -18.14 0.97
CA ASN A 205 29.36 -18.34 -0.33
C ASN A 205 29.85 -16.99 -0.89
N LYS A 206 31.16 -16.81 -0.99
CA LYS A 206 31.78 -15.56 -1.45
C LYS A 206 31.89 -15.46 -2.98
N ASN A 207 31.46 -16.47 -3.73
CA ASN A 207 31.69 -16.57 -5.18
C ASN A 207 31.07 -15.41 -5.96
N ILE A 208 29.76 -15.19 -5.78
CA ILE A 208 29.06 -14.11 -6.49
C ILE A 208 29.41 -12.74 -5.89
N ILE A 209 29.70 -12.67 -4.59
CA ILE A 209 30.11 -11.42 -3.93
C ILE A 209 31.38 -10.86 -4.57
N LYS A 210 32.34 -11.71 -4.95
CA LYS A 210 33.54 -11.26 -5.68
C LYS A 210 33.20 -10.61 -7.03
N GLU A 211 32.17 -11.09 -7.74
CA GLU A 211 31.70 -10.46 -8.98
C GLU A 211 31.04 -9.11 -8.71
N VAL A 212 30.24 -9.03 -7.64
CA VAL A 212 29.57 -7.79 -7.17
C VAL A 212 30.55 -6.67 -6.78
N LEU A 213 31.81 -7.00 -6.46
CA LEU A 213 32.85 -6.02 -6.14
C LEU A 213 33.61 -5.48 -7.35
N ARG A 214 33.53 -6.13 -8.52
CA ARG A 214 34.30 -5.72 -9.71
C ARG A 214 33.70 -4.47 -10.36
N ALA A 215 34.58 -3.59 -10.85
CA ALA A 215 34.22 -2.46 -11.71
C ALA A 215 34.18 -2.86 -13.20
N ASP A 216 33.45 -2.07 -14.00
CA ASP A 216 32.90 -2.39 -15.33
C ASP A 216 33.86 -3.02 -16.37
N SER A 217 35.17 -2.72 -16.36
CA SER A 217 36.11 -3.18 -17.41
C SER A 217 36.25 -4.71 -17.62
N LEU A 218 35.63 -5.56 -16.78
CA LEU A 218 35.63 -7.03 -16.88
C LEU A 218 34.22 -7.68 -16.78
N VAL A 219 33.18 -6.90 -16.47
CA VAL A 219 31.85 -7.40 -16.05
C VAL A 219 30.77 -7.00 -17.06
N GLY A 220 30.66 -7.76 -18.15
CA GLY A 220 29.61 -7.50 -19.15
C GLY A 220 29.82 -8.18 -20.49
N VAL A 221 31.02 -8.70 -20.76
CA VAL A 221 31.25 -9.55 -21.94
C VAL A 221 30.50 -10.86 -21.73
N ASP A 222 29.48 -11.11 -22.56
CA ASP A 222 28.82 -12.41 -22.67
C ASP A 222 29.88 -13.49 -22.86
N CYS A 223 29.64 -14.67 -22.30
CA CYS A 223 30.64 -15.73 -22.33
C CYS A 223 30.95 -16.10 -23.79
N PRO A 224 32.17 -15.86 -24.30
CA PRO A 224 32.49 -16.06 -25.72
C PRO A 224 32.41 -17.54 -26.12
N LEU A 225 32.54 -18.45 -25.14
CA LEU A 225 32.38 -19.89 -25.32
C LEU A 225 30.91 -20.35 -25.40
N CYS A 226 29.98 -19.56 -24.83
CA CYS A 226 28.56 -19.86 -24.81
C CYS A 226 27.79 -19.22 -25.96
N SER A 227 28.28 -18.13 -26.55
CA SER A 227 27.63 -17.39 -27.65
C SER A 227 27.35 -18.22 -28.90
N GLN A 228 27.96 -19.41 -29.04
CA GLN A 228 27.76 -20.33 -30.17
C GLN A 228 26.96 -21.61 -29.83
N LYS A 229 26.66 -21.88 -28.55
CA LYS A 229 26.26 -23.23 -28.09
C LYS A 229 24.92 -23.34 -27.39
N VAL A 230 24.25 -22.24 -27.03
CA VAL A 230 23.00 -22.36 -26.29
C VAL A 230 21.83 -22.42 -27.26
N GLU A 231 21.42 -23.64 -27.65
CA GLU A 231 20.03 -23.92 -28.00
C GLU A 231 19.18 -23.69 -26.74
N CYS A 232 18.98 -22.43 -26.37
CA CYS A 232 17.94 -22.04 -25.43
C CYS A 232 16.58 -22.36 -26.06
N ILE A 233 15.54 -22.39 -25.22
CA ILE A 233 14.14 -22.34 -25.65
C ILE A 233 14.00 -21.51 -26.91
N SER A 234 13.37 -22.09 -27.94
CA SER A 234 13.32 -21.47 -29.26
C SER A 234 12.70 -20.08 -29.15
N GLY A 235 13.20 -19.10 -29.91
CA GLY A 235 12.58 -17.76 -29.96
C GLY A 235 11.07 -17.84 -30.24
N ASN A 236 10.64 -18.86 -31.00
CA ASN A 236 9.24 -19.19 -31.29
C ASN A 236 8.37 -19.44 -30.05
N ASP A 237 8.90 -20.09 -29.01
CA ASP A 237 8.15 -20.32 -27.77
C ASP A 237 7.94 -19.01 -27.00
N LEU A 238 8.93 -18.11 -27.04
CA LEU A 238 8.87 -16.80 -26.38
C LEU A 238 8.02 -15.77 -27.14
N HIS A 239 7.93 -15.91 -28.47
CA HIS A 239 7.09 -15.03 -29.31
C HIS A 239 5.61 -15.04 -28.91
N SER A 240 5.12 -16.16 -28.34
CA SER A 240 3.75 -16.29 -27.83
C SER A 240 3.39 -15.25 -26.75
N PHE A 241 4.37 -14.72 -26.03
CA PHE A 241 4.16 -13.75 -24.95
C PHE A 241 4.01 -12.30 -25.42
N ASN A 242 4.18 -11.99 -26.71
CA ASN A 242 4.14 -10.64 -27.25
C ASN A 242 5.03 -9.67 -26.43
N LEU A 243 6.29 -10.07 -26.21
CA LEU A 243 7.31 -9.20 -25.65
C LEU A 243 7.79 -8.21 -26.71
N ASP A 244 8.11 -6.98 -26.30
CA ASP A 244 8.88 -6.09 -27.18
C ASP A 244 10.35 -6.51 -27.26
N GLU A 245 11.09 -5.88 -28.17
CA GLU A 245 12.49 -6.19 -28.42
C GLU A 245 13.37 -6.02 -27.17
N SER A 246 13.14 -4.98 -26.36
CA SER A 246 13.92 -4.74 -25.14
C SER A 246 13.66 -5.79 -24.06
N GLN A 247 12.39 -6.22 -23.93
CA GLN A 247 11.99 -7.30 -23.03
C GLN A 247 12.54 -8.65 -23.49
N LEU A 248 12.48 -8.93 -24.80
CA LEU A 248 12.98 -10.17 -25.38
C LEU A 248 14.50 -10.30 -25.22
N ASP A 249 15.26 -9.24 -25.53
CA ASP A 249 16.70 -9.19 -25.32
C ASP A 249 17.08 -9.44 -23.86
N ALA A 250 16.38 -8.78 -22.91
CA ALA A 250 16.59 -8.98 -21.49
C ALA A 250 16.37 -10.45 -21.05
N VAL A 251 15.32 -11.11 -21.57
CA VAL A 251 15.02 -12.52 -21.29
C VAL A 251 16.09 -13.43 -21.91
N GLN A 252 16.38 -13.30 -23.20
CA GLN A 252 17.34 -14.14 -23.90
C GLN A 252 18.75 -14.03 -23.31
N SER A 253 19.20 -12.80 -23.04
CA SER A 253 20.46 -12.51 -22.36
C SER A 253 20.52 -13.20 -20.98
N SER A 254 19.42 -13.18 -20.23
CA SER A 254 19.31 -13.82 -18.91
C SER A 254 19.34 -15.35 -18.98
N LEU A 255 18.70 -15.96 -19.99
CA LEU A 255 18.72 -17.40 -20.23
C LEU A 255 20.10 -17.90 -20.66
N ALA A 256 20.80 -17.15 -21.52
CA ALA A 256 22.18 -17.47 -21.89
C ALA A 256 23.10 -17.47 -20.66
N THR A 257 22.85 -16.57 -19.71
CA THR A 257 23.56 -16.55 -18.42
C THR A 257 23.26 -17.76 -17.56
N SER A 258 21.99 -18.19 -17.44
CA SER A 258 21.64 -19.35 -16.61
C SER A 258 22.25 -20.66 -17.12
N ALA A 259 22.52 -20.77 -18.42
CA ALA A 259 23.17 -21.92 -19.04
C ALA A 259 24.71 -21.92 -18.95
N CYS A 260 25.34 -20.84 -18.45
CA CYS A 260 26.79 -20.66 -18.54
C CYS A 260 27.55 -21.24 -17.34
N ASN A 261 28.28 -22.34 -17.52
CA ASN A 261 29.13 -22.91 -16.45
C ASN A 261 30.56 -22.31 -16.40
N HIS A 262 30.91 -21.40 -17.31
CA HIS A 262 32.29 -20.90 -17.47
C HIS A 262 32.60 -19.63 -16.68
N LYS A 263 31.57 -18.80 -16.42
CA LYS A 263 31.75 -17.48 -15.80
C LYS A 263 30.58 -17.18 -14.88
N LYS A 264 30.86 -16.68 -13.68
CA LYS A 264 29.87 -16.13 -12.74
C LYS A 264 29.46 -14.73 -13.18
N SER A 265 28.19 -14.37 -13.04
CA SER A 265 27.70 -13.08 -13.54
C SER A 265 26.53 -12.52 -12.76
N VAL A 266 26.49 -11.20 -12.66
CA VAL A 266 25.33 -10.44 -12.17
C VAL A 266 24.79 -9.64 -13.34
N LYS A 267 23.52 -9.85 -13.70
CA LYS A 267 22.82 -9.08 -14.73
C LYS A 267 21.80 -8.14 -14.10
N LEU A 268 21.63 -6.96 -14.69
CA LEU A 268 20.69 -5.95 -14.27
C LEU A 268 19.61 -5.79 -15.34
N ILE A 269 18.34 -5.91 -14.94
CA ILE A 269 17.19 -5.53 -15.76
C ILE A 269 16.59 -4.27 -15.13
N TRP A 270 16.72 -3.15 -15.83
CA TRP A 270 16.18 -1.87 -15.40
C TRP A 270 14.84 -1.65 -16.06
N GLY A 271 13.78 -1.66 -15.26
CA GLY A 271 12.43 -1.45 -15.78
C GLY A 271 11.71 -0.28 -15.11
N PRO A 272 11.64 0.86 -15.77
CA PRO A 272 10.81 1.99 -15.33
C PRO A 272 9.31 1.63 -15.18
N PRO A 273 8.49 2.49 -14.55
CA PRO A 273 7.06 2.26 -14.38
C PRO A 273 6.34 1.95 -15.70
N GLY A 274 5.48 0.93 -15.69
CA GLY A 274 4.67 0.56 -16.86
C GLY A 274 5.42 -0.17 -17.97
N THR A 275 6.72 -0.46 -17.82
CA THR A 275 7.53 -1.11 -18.88
C THR A 275 7.45 -2.64 -18.92
N GLY A 276 6.59 -3.23 -18.09
CA GLY A 276 6.39 -4.67 -18.06
C GLY A 276 7.50 -5.45 -17.34
N LYS A 277 8.14 -4.87 -16.31
CA LYS A 277 9.08 -5.57 -15.41
C LYS A 277 8.58 -6.95 -15.01
N THR A 278 7.38 -7.00 -14.43
CA THR A 278 6.79 -8.24 -13.91
C THR A 278 6.47 -9.22 -15.04
N LYS A 279 6.04 -8.74 -16.22
CA LYS A 279 5.80 -9.58 -17.41
C LYS A 279 7.12 -10.19 -17.91
N THR A 280 8.18 -9.38 -17.98
CA THR A 280 9.53 -9.81 -18.39
C THR A 280 10.08 -10.84 -17.40
N GLY A 281 9.95 -10.57 -16.10
CA GLY A 281 10.33 -11.47 -15.02
C GLY A 281 9.56 -12.78 -15.03
N SER A 282 8.22 -12.75 -15.21
CA SER A 282 7.41 -13.97 -15.24
C SER A 282 7.67 -14.83 -16.48
N THR A 283 7.90 -14.22 -17.65
CA THR A 283 8.32 -14.95 -18.86
C THR A 283 9.72 -15.56 -18.71
N LEU A 284 10.67 -14.83 -18.11
CA LEU A 284 11.98 -15.39 -17.76
C LEU A 284 11.85 -16.60 -16.84
N LEU A 285 11.05 -16.49 -15.77
CA LEU A 285 10.84 -17.58 -14.82
C LEU A 285 10.16 -18.79 -15.46
N TRP A 286 9.17 -18.57 -16.32
CA TRP A 286 8.55 -19.65 -17.10
C TRP A 286 9.56 -20.37 -17.98
N ALA A 287 10.45 -19.63 -18.65
CA ALA A 287 11.51 -20.20 -19.47
C ALA A 287 12.52 -21.00 -18.61
N LEU A 288 12.92 -20.48 -17.46
CA LEU A 288 13.78 -21.19 -16.51
C LEU A 288 13.13 -22.48 -15.97
N LEU A 289 11.81 -22.46 -15.73
CA LEU A 289 11.04 -23.65 -15.34
C LEU A 289 11.06 -24.72 -16.43
N LYS A 290 10.87 -24.33 -17.70
CA LYS A 290 10.93 -25.25 -18.85
C LYS A 290 12.33 -25.84 -19.02
N MET A 291 13.38 -25.07 -18.76
CA MET A 291 14.77 -25.54 -18.72
C MET A 291 15.13 -26.36 -17.48
N LYS A 292 14.20 -26.52 -16.52
CA LYS A 292 14.44 -27.15 -15.21
C LYS A 292 15.62 -26.53 -14.45
N CYS A 293 15.87 -25.24 -14.67
CA CYS A 293 16.93 -24.50 -14.01
C CYS A 293 16.57 -24.25 -12.55
N LYS A 294 17.39 -24.77 -11.63
CA LYS A 294 17.23 -24.57 -10.18
C LYS A 294 17.44 -23.11 -9.82
N THR A 295 16.33 -22.40 -9.62
CA THR A 295 16.29 -20.95 -9.47
C THR A 295 15.61 -20.56 -8.17
N LEU A 296 16.29 -19.73 -7.39
CA LEU A 296 15.69 -19.03 -6.26
C LEU A 296 15.22 -17.65 -6.72
N THR A 297 13.94 -17.38 -6.55
CA THR A 297 13.33 -16.07 -6.82
C THR A 297 13.01 -15.37 -5.51
N CYS A 298 13.55 -14.17 -5.34
CA CYS A 298 13.37 -13.35 -4.15
C CYS A 298 12.76 -12.00 -4.46
N ALA A 299 12.10 -11.42 -3.47
CA ALA A 299 11.67 -10.03 -3.47
C ALA A 299 11.80 -9.42 -2.05
N PRO A 300 11.78 -8.09 -1.88
CA PRO A 300 11.86 -7.43 -0.57
C PRO A 300 10.66 -7.71 0.33
N THR A 301 9.46 -7.77 -0.22
CA THR A 301 8.20 -7.86 0.54
C THR A 301 7.41 -9.11 0.17
N ASN A 302 6.56 -9.60 1.08
CA ASN A 302 5.67 -10.73 0.81
C ASN A 302 4.73 -10.45 -0.37
N THR A 303 4.19 -9.23 -0.46
CA THR A 303 3.32 -8.81 -1.58
C THR A 303 4.04 -8.90 -2.93
N ALA A 304 5.31 -8.48 -3.00
CA ALA A 304 6.08 -8.61 -4.24
C ALA A 304 6.35 -10.08 -4.62
N VAL A 305 6.63 -10.95 -3.63
CA VAL A 305 6.79 -12.40 -3.87
C VAL A 305 5.48 -13.02 -4.38
N VAL A 306 4.35 -12.67 -3.78
CA VAL A 306 3.02 -13.14 -4.18
C VAL A 306 2.68 -12.67 -5.60
N GLU A 307 2.89 -11.39 -5.93
CA GLU A 307 2.63 -10.84 -7.26
C GLU A 307 3.44 -11.56 -8.35
N VAL A 308 4.77 -11.71 -8.17
CA VAL A 308 5.61 -12.39 -9.17
C VAL A 308 5.22 -13.88 -9.31
N THR A 309 4.83 -14.53 -8.21
CA THR A 309 4.38 -15.93 -8.23
C THR A 309 3.04 -16.08 -8.96
N SER A 310 2.05 -15.23 -8.66
CA SER A 310 0.72 -15.25 -9.30
C SER A 310 0.81 -14.99 -10.81
N ARG A 311 1.68 -14.07 -11.21
CA ARG A 311 1.95 -13.77 -12.64
C ARG A 311 2.56 -14.96 -13.38
N LEU A 312 3.51 -15.65 -12.75
CA LEU A 312 4.03 -16.91 -13.29
C LEU A 312 2.93 -17.97 -13.37
N MET A 313 2.15 -18.14 -12.30
CA MET A 313 1.10 -19.16 -12.22
C MET A 313 0.02 -18.97 -13.29
N THR A 314 -0.33 -17.72 -13.62
CA THR A 314 -1.23 -17.39 -14.73
C THR A 314 -0.71 -17.96 -16.05
N ILE A 315 0.59 -17.76 -16.33
CA ILE A 315 1.24 -18.27 -17.55
C ILE A 315 1.32 -19.80 -17.52
N VAL A 316 1.74 -20.38 -16.39
CA VAL A 316 1.94 -21.82 -16.26
C VAL A 316 0.62 -22.55 -16.44
N ARG A 317 -0.45 -22.15 -15.75
CA ARG A 317 -1.78 -22.80 -15.84
C ARG A 317 -2.36 -22.74 -17.26
N GLN A 318 -2.13 -21.66 -18.01
CA GLN A 318 -2.54 -21.58 -19.42
C GLN A 318 -1.78 -22.56 -20.33
N ALA A 319 -0.57 -22.96 -19.95
CA ALA A 319 0.29 -23.85 -20.72
C ALA A 319 0.19 -25.34 -20.30
N LEU A 320 -0.56 -25.67 -19.25
CA LEU A 320 -0.71 -27.05 -18.78
C LEU A 320 -1.65 -27.84 -19.70
N GLN A 321 -1.24 -29.05 -20.07
CA GLN A 321 -2.01 -29.95 -20.94
C GLN A 321 -2.63 -31.13 -20.17
N ASP A 322 -1.92 -31.64 -19.16
CA ASP A 322 -2.31 -32.84 -18.40
C ASP A 322 -2.74 -32.48 -16.95
N GLY A 323 -3.83 -31.71 -16.83
CA GLY A 323 -4.35 -31.25 -15.54
C GLY A 323 -3.39 -30.29 -14.83
N ASN A 324 -3.09 -30.54 -13.55
CA ASN A 324 -2.19 -29.72 -12.73
C ASN A 324 -0.73 -30.23 -12.72
N TYR A 325 -0.39 -31.17 -13.61
CA TYR A 325 0.95 -31.74 -13.68
C TYR A 325 2.04 -30.68 -13.95
N GLY A 326 3.09 -30.69 -13.14
CA GLY A 326 4.20 -29.73 -13.25
C GLY A 326 4.22 -28.66 -12.17
N LEU A 327 3.11 -28.43 -11.46
CA LEU A 327 3.07 -27.48 -10.35
C LEU A 327 3.99 -27.89 -9.18
N GLY A 328 4.27 -29.19 -9.03
CA GLY A 328 5.24 -29.74 -8.09
C GLY A 328 6.67 -29.17 -8.24
N ASP A 329 7.02 -28.60 -9.40
CA ASP A 329 8.32 -27.97 -9.63
C ASP A 329 8.40 -26.51 -9.15
N ILE A 330 7.29 -25.92 -8.70
CA ILE A 330 7.20 -24.54 -8.24
C ILE A 330 6.89 -24.55 -6.75
N VAL A 331 7.64 -23.84 -5.92
CA VAL A 331 7.37 -23.72 -4.48
C VAL A 331 7.32 -22.26 -4.06
N LEU A 332 6.22 -21.86 -3.44
CA LEU A 332 6.09 -20.60 -2.70
C LEU A 332 6.29 -20.85 -1.20
N PHE A 333 7.27 -20.17 -0.61
CA PHE A 333 7.71 -20.35 0.77
C PHE A 333 7.62 -19.05 1.57
N GLY A 334 6.90 -19.07 2.69
CA GLY A 334 6.80 -17.95 3.61
C GLY A 334 5.77 -18.18 4.71
N ASN A 335 5.36 -17.10 5.38
CA ASN A 335 4.30 -17.15 6.38
C ASN A 335 2.95 -16.89 5.72
N LYS A 336 2.01 -17.80 5.92
CA LYS A 336 0.68 -17.83 5.29
C LYS A 336 -0.07 -16.51 5.47
N ASP A 337 -0.18 -16.02 6.71
CA ASP A 337 -0.99 -14.84 7.06
C ASP A 337 -0.39 -13.55 6.49
N ARG A 338 0.92 -13.37 6.63
CA ARG A 338 1.61 -12.19 6.09
C ARG A 338 1.67 -12.15 4.56
N MET A 339 1.54 -13.31 3.91
CA MET A 339 1.38 -13.43 2.46
C MET A 339 -0.09 -13.40 2.03
N LYS A 340 -1.03 -13.47 2.98
CA LYS A 340 -2.48 -13.55 2.72
C LYS A 340 -2.84 -14.63 1.72
N ILE A 341 -2.25 -15.82 1.86
CA ILE A 341 -2.43 -16.92 0.89
C ILE A 341 -3.90 -17.30 0.73
N ASP A 342 -4.72 -17.17 1.79
CA ASP A 342 -6.16 -17.45 1.74
C ASP A 342 -6.95 -16.47 0.83
N ASP A 343 -6.37 -15.31 0.47
CA ASP A 343 -6.95 -14.38 -0.51
C ASP A 343 -6.57 -14.77 -1.96
N HIS A 344 -5.76 -15.82 -2.16
CA HIS A 344 -5.14 -16.18 -3.43
C HIS A 344 -5.35 -17.67 -3.78
N ASP A 345 -6.55 -17.99 -4.27
CA ASP A 345 -6.92 -19.35 -4.72
C ASP A 345 -5.96 -19.95 -5.76
N ASP A 346 -5.32 -19.10 -6.56
CA ASP A 346 -4.36 -19.49 -7.59
C ASP A 346 -3.00 -19.95 -7.06
N LEU A 347 -2.70 -19.69 -5.78
CA LEU A 347 -1.40 -19.94 -5.17
C LEU A 347 -1.39 -21.12 -4.19
N HIS A 348 -2.54 -21.64 -3.76
CA HIS A 348 -2.60 -22.77 -2.82
C HIS A 348 -1.76 -23.97 -3.28
N ASP A 349 -1.87 -24.37 -4.56
CA ASP A 349 -1.18 -25.56 -5.09
C ASP A 349 0.36 -25.49 -5.03
N VAL A 350 0.90 -24.26 -5.02
CA VAL A 350 2.33 -24.00 -4.97
C VAL A 350 2.82 -23.56 -3.60
N PHE A 351 1.93 -23.24 -2.67
CA PHE A 351 2.30 -22.91 -1.30
C PHE A 351 2.82 -24.15 -0.55
N LEU A 352 4.02 -24.02 0.02
CA LEU A 352 4.77 -25.17 0.55
C LEU A 352 4.03 -25.91 1.66
N ASP A 353 3.43 -25.20 2.60
CA ASP A 353 2.85 -25.85 3.77
C ASP A 353 1.57 -26.62 3.40
N TYR A 354 0.71 -26.02 2.56
CA TYR A 354 -0.46 -26.70 1.96
C TYR A 354 -0.06 -27.94 1.17
N ARG A 355 0.97 -27.82 0.32
CA ARG A 355 1.54 -28.95 -0.41
C ARG A 355 1.96 -30.10 0.51
N CYS A 356 2.63 -29.77 1.61
CA CYS A 356 3.12 -30.78 2.54
C CYS A 356 1.98 -31.53 3.22
N GLU A 357 0.90 -30.83 3.60
CA GLU A 357 -0.29 -31.43 4.20
C GLU A 357 -0.98 -32.43 3.25
N ILE A 358 -1.12 -32.07 1.97
CA ILE A 358 -1.71 -32.97 0.97
C ILE A 358 -0.80 -34.20 0.75
N LEU A 359 0.50 -33.99 0.57
CA LEU A 359 1.44 -35.08 0.34
C LEU A 359 1.58 -36.01 1.55
N GLU A 360 1.49 -35.49 2.78
CA GLU A 360 1.49 -36.30 4.00
C GLU A 360 0.35 -37.30 4.02
N GLN A 361 -0.86 -36.86 3.64
CA GLN A 361 -2.02 -37.76 3.51
C GLN A 361 -1.84 -38.75 2.35
N CYS A 362 -1.34 -38.29 1.19
CA CYS A 362 -1.12 -39.15 0.02
C CYS A 362 -0.04 -40.22 0.27
N PHE A 363 0.97 -39.92 1.08
CA PHE A 363 2.10 -40.82 1.39
C PHE A 363 1.87 -41.65 2.67
N SER A 364 0.72 -41.49 3.32
CA SER A 364 0.37 -42.27 4.50
C SER A 364 0.40 -43.78 4.20
N PRO A 365 1.14 -44.59 4.98
CA PRO A 365 1.20 -46.03 4.75
C PRO A 365 -0.16 -46.74 4.90
N LEU A 366 -1.02 -46.23 5.79
CA LEU A 366 -2.30 -46.87 6.13
C LEU A 366 -3.46 -46.36 5.26
N ALA A 367 -3.45 -45.09 4.87
CA ALA A 367 -4.58 -44.45 4.21
C ALA A 367 -4.22 -43.75 2.88
N GLY A 368 -2.95 -43.72 2.50
CA GLY A 368 -2.45 -43.06 1.30
C GLY A 368 -2.49 -43.94 0.05
N TRP A 369 -1.80 -43.49 -1.00
CA TRP A 369 -1.86 -44.05 -2.35
C TRP A 369 -1.74 -45.57 -2.41
N GLY A 370 -0.68 -46.14 -1.82
CA GLY A 370 -0.44 -47.59 -1.88
C GLY A 370 -1.56 -48.41 -1.24
N SER A 371 -2.08 -47.97 -0.10
CA SER A 371 -3.20 -48.62 0.59
C SER A 371 -4.50 -48.52 -0.20
N GLN A 372 -4.81 -47.35 -0.76
CA GLN A 372 -6.03 -47.15 -1.55
C GLN A 372 -6.01 -47.90 -2.89
N LEU A 373 -4.84 -47.93 -3.55
CA LEU A 373 -4.66 -48.69 -4.79
C LEU A 373 -4.93 -50.18 -4.55
N GLN A 374 -4.27 -50.76 -3.53
CA GLN A 374 -4.47 -52.16 -3.16
C GLN A 374 -5.91 -52.44 -2.76
N SER A 375 -6.52 -51.56 -1.96
CA SER A 375 -7.90 -51.71 -1.51
C SER A 375 -8.90 -51.72 -2.67
N MET A 376 -8.68 -50.88 -3.70
CA MET A 376 -9.52 -50.88 -4.90
C MET A 376 -9.34 -52.14 -5.73
N ILE A 377 -8.09 -52.60 -5.93
CA ILE A 377 -7.80 -53.86 -6.65
C ILE A 377 -8.49 -55.02 -5.93
N CYS A 378 -8.27 -55.17 -4.62
CA CYS A 378 -8.89 -56.21 -3.82
C CYS A 378 -10.42 -56.12 -3.82
N LEU A 379 -11.02 -54.92 -3.83
CA LEU A 379 -12.47 -54.77 -3.94
C LEU A 379 -12.98 -55.27 -5.30
N LEU A 380 -12.32 -54.91 -6.39
CA LEU A 380 -12.76 -55.31 -7.72
C LEU A 380 -12.55 -56.81 -8.01
N GLU A 381 -11.55 -57.43 -7.38
CA GLU A 381 -11.27 -58.87 -7.52
C GLU A 381 -12.07 -59.74 -6.55
N GLU A 382 -12.16 -59.32 -5.28
CA GLU A 382 -12.58 -60.18 -4.17
C GLU A 382 -13.77 -59.62 -3.38
N ALA A 383 -14.53 -58.64 -3.91
CA ALA A 383 -15.67 -58.04 -3.19
C ALA A 383 -16.61 -59.07 -2.56
N TYR A 384 -16.93 -60.15 -3.28
CA TYR A 384 -17.81 -61.20 -2.78
C TYR A 384 -17.23 -61.93 -1.57
N GLN A 385 -15.94 -62.24 -1.60
CA GLN A 385 -15.25 -62.90 -0.50
C GLN A 385 -15.12 -61.96 0.71
N GLN A 386 -14.92 -60.66 0.47
CA GLN A 386 -14.91 -59.63 1.53
C GLN A 386 -16.28 -59.48 2.19
N TYR A 387 -17.37 -59.59 1.42
CA TYR A 387 -18.74 -59.58 1.95
C TYR A 387 -19.03 -60.81 2.81
N HIS A 388 -18.60 -62.00 2.37
CA HIS A 388 -18.74 -63.25 3.15
C HIS A 388 -17.92 -63.27 4.44
N ARG A 389 -16.78 -62.56 4.48
CA ARG A 389 -15.97 -62.40 5.69
C ARG A 389 -16.45 -61.24 6.57
N HIS A 390 -17.46 -60.47 6.13
CA HIS A 390 -18.02 -59.39 6.92
C HIS A 390 -18.84 -60.03 8.05
N PRO A 391 -18.54 -59.75 9.33
CA PRO A 391 -19.20 -60.42 10.44
C PRO A 391 -20.71 -60.16 10.40
N GLU A 392 -21.51 -61.22 10.50
CA GLU A 392 -22.97 -61.15 10.38
C GLU A 392 -23.67 -60.40 11.53
N ASN A 393 -22.99 -59.97 12.60
CA ASN A 393 -23.59 -59.17 13.67
C ASN A 393 -22.50 -58.41 14.44
N TYR A 394 -22.57 -57.08 14.49
CA TYR A 394 -21.96 -56.27 15.54
C TYR A 394 -23.10 -55.55 16.26
N GLU A 395 -23.36 -55.92 17.53
CA GLU A 395 -24.14 -55.08 18.42
C GLU A 395 -23.38 -53.77 18.62
N SER A 396 -23.82 -52.71 17.97
CA SER A 396 -23.45 -51.36 18.41
C SER A 396 -24.17 -51.11 19.74
N GLY A 397 -23.46 -50.56 20.73
CA GLY A 397 -23.93 -50.39 22.11
C GLY A 397 -25.14 -49.45 22.32
N ASN A 398 -25.93 -49.18 21.28
CA ASN A 398 -27.12 -48.33 21.29
C ASN A 398 -28.43 -49.08 20.93
N GLY A 399 -28.44 -50.41 20.80
CA GLY A 399 -29.70 -51.18 20.75
C GLY A 399 -30.58 -50.95 19.52
N GLU A 400 -30.01 -50.51 18.39
CA GLU A 400 -30.69 -50.52 17.09
C GLU A 400 -30.18 -51.73 16.27
N GLU A 401 -31.09 -52.64 15.88
CA GLU A 401 -30.81 -53.72 14.93
C GLU A 401 -30.45 -53.11 13.56
N GLU A 402 -29.17 -53.09 13.20
CA GLU A 402 -28.74 -52.72 11.85
C GLU A 402 -29.11 -53.86 10.87
N ILE A 403 -30.09 -53.60 10.01
CA ILE A 403 -30.53 -54.53 8.96
C ILE A 403 -29.32 -54.94 8.09
N MET A 404 -29.11 -56.24 7.92
CA MET A 404 -28.04 -56.80 7.09
C MET A 404 -28.05 -56.17 5.69
N GLU A 405 -27.01 -55.40 5.41
CA GLU A 405 -26.89 -54.66 4.17
C GLU A 405 -26.68 -55.63 2.99
N GLY A 406 -27.54 -55.57 1.96
CA GLY A 406 -27.40 -56.40 0.76
C GLY A 406 -26.07 -56.16 0.04
N PHE A 407 -25.59 -57.14 -0.72
CA PHE A 407 -24.26 -57.10 -1.38
C PHE A 407 -24.11 -55.87 -2.29
N ARG A 408 -25.18 -55.48 -2.99
CA ARG A 408 -25.24 -54.26 -3.81
C ARG A 408 -24.94 -53.00 -3.03
N GLN A 409 -25.43 -52.90 -1.80
CA GLN A 409 -25.28 -51.70 -0.98
C GLN A 409 -23.90 -51.69 -0.29
N PHE A 410 -23.43 -52.85 0.17
CA PHE A 410 -22.04 -53.06 0.63
C PHE A 410 -21.02 -52.60 -0.40
N ILE A 411 -21.12 -53.10 -1.65
CA ILE A 411 -20.13 -52.80 -2.68
C ILE A 411 -20.16 -51.33 -3.09
N ARG A 412 -21.36 -50.73 -3.16
CA ARG A 412 -21.51 -49.29 -3.46
C ARG A 412 -20.88 -48.42 -2.39
N LYS A 413 -21.16 -48.66 -1.11
CA LYS A 413 -20.55 -47.90 0.00
C LYS A 413 -19.02 -48.01 -0.02
N ARG A 414 -18.50 -49.24 -0.12
CA ARG A 414 -17.05 -49.50 -0.09
C ARG A 414 -16.34 -48.92 -1.31
N PHE A 415 -16.92 -49.09 -2.50
CA PHE A 415 -16.41 -48.50 -3.73
C PHE A 415 -16.37 -46.97 -3.64
N SER A 416 -17.46 -46.34 -3.21
CA SER A 416 -17.54 -44.88 -3.09
C SER A 416 -16.50 -44.31 -2.11
N PHE A 417 -16.25 -45.01 -1.00
CA PHE A 417 -15.25 -44.60 -0.02
C PHE A 417 -13.83 -44.65 -0.62
N ILE A 418 -13.46 -45.78 -1.23
CA ILE A 418 -12.12 -45.96 -1.81
C ILE A 418 -11.91 -45.05 -3.02
N GLU A 419 -12.92 -44.90 -3.89
CA GLU A 419 -12.88 -44.02 -5.07
C GLU A 419 -12.63 -42.56 -4.66
N LYS A 420 -13.29 -42.08 -3.60
CA LYS A 420 -13.06 -40.74 -3.06
C LYS A 420 -11.61 -40.55 -2.59
N ASN A 421 -11.06 -41.51 -1.85
CA ASN A 421 -9.69 -41.43 -1.34
C ASN A 421 -8.64 -41.58 -2.46
N MET A 422 -8.88 -42.46 -3.44
CA MET A 422 -8.04 -42.57 -4.64
C MET A 422 -8.05 -41.28 -5.46
N ARG A 423 -9.21 -40.65 -5.63
CA ARG A 423 -9.35 -39.34 -6.30
C ARG A 423 -8.53 -38.28 -5.59
N PHE A 424 -8.59 -38.22 -4.26
CA PHE A 424 -7.76 -37.33 -3.47
C PHE A 424 -6.26 -37.61 -3.70
N CYS A 425 -5.82 -38.87 -3.59
CA CYS A 425 -4.42 -39.24 -3.77
C CYS A 425 -3.90 -38.94 -5.17
N ILE A 426 -4.66 -39.28 -6.22
CA ILE A 426 -4.27 -39.03 -7.62
C ILE A 426 -4.14 -37.54 -7.87
N ASN A 427 -5.13 -36.74 -7.47
CA ASN A 427 -5.08 -35.29 -7.64
C ASN A 427 -3.91 -34.68 -6.86
N GLY A 428 -3.71 -35.11 -5.61
CA GLY A 428 -2.62 -34.64 -4.75
C GLY A 428 -1.25 -34.97 -5.33
N ILE A 429 -1.01 -36.23 -5.73
CA ILE A 429 0.27 -36.66 -6.30
C ILE A 429 0.54 -35.98 -7.64
N CYS A 430 -0.44 -35.96 -8.57
CA CYS A 430 -0.25 -35.37 -9.89
C CYS A 430 0.03 -33.86 -9.82
N THR A 431 -0.57 -33.16 -8.85
CA THR A 431 -0.38 -31.71 -8.67
C THR A 431 0.92 -31.38 -7.96
N HIS A 432 1.22 -32.08 -6.87
CA HIS A 432 2.23 -31.63 -5.90
C HIS A 432 3.56 -32.39 -5.98
N MET A 433 3.61 -33.56 -6.60
CA MET A 433 4.86 -34.29 -6.73
C MET A 433 5.76 -33.62 -7.78
N PRO A 434 7.05 -33.38 -7.48
CA PRO A 434 7.99 -32.84 -8.47
C PRO A 434 8.08 -33.74 -9.70
N THR A 435 8.23 -33.14 -10.87
CA THR A 435 8.23 -33.90 -12.15
C THR A 435 9.41 -34.86 -12.29
N SER A 436 10.48 -34.67 -11.51
CA SER A 436 11.59 -35.61 -11.39
C SER A 436 11.22 -36.93 -10.71
N PHE A 437 10.07 -37.01 -10.03
CA PHE A 437 9.59 -38.20 -9.32
C PHE A 437 8.32 -38.82 -9.92
N ILE A 438 7.68 -38.12 -10.87
CA ILE A 438 6.47 -38.62 -11.53
C ILE A 438 6.49 -38.33 -13.03
N SER A 439 6.38 -39.40 -13.82
CA SER A 439 6.38 -39.32 -15.28
C SER A 439 5.01 -38.89 -15.83
N VAL A 440 5.01 -38.24 -16.99
CA VAL A 440 3.77 -37.92 -17.74
C VAL A 440 2.95 -39.18 -18.02
N ARG A 441 3.59 -40.32 -18.29
CA ARG A 441 2.91 -41.61 -18.51
C ARG A 441 2.14 -42.06 -17.26
N SER A 442 2.76 -41.98 -16.09
CA SER A 442 2.13 -42.31 -14.81
C SER A 442 0.91 -41.41 -14.55
N VAL A 443 1.03 -40.11 -14.80
CA VAL A 443 -0.08 -39.14 -14.66
C VAL A 443 -1.24 -39.46 -15.59
N LYS A 444 -0.95 -39.74 -16.86
CA LYS A 444 -1.98 -40.14 -17.84
C LYS A 444 -2.69 -41.41 -17.40
N ASN A 445 -1.95 -42.40 -16.89
CA ASN A 445 -2.55 -43.61 -16.33
C ASN A 445 -3.41 -43.31 -15.10
N MET A 446 -2.97 -42.45 -14.18
CA MET A 446 -3.74 -42.05 -13.00
C MET A 446 -5.05 -41.33 -13.38
N TYR A 447 -5.03 -40.37 -14.31
CA TYR A 447 -6.27 -39.72 -14.77
C TYR A 447 -7.17 -40.67 -15.56
N ARG A 448 -6.59 -41.60 -16.34
CA ARG A 448 -7.35 -42.67 -16.99
C ARG A 448 -8.04 -43.59 -15.97
N THR A 449 -7.37 -43.92 -14.86
CA THR A 449 -7.96 -44.65 -13.74
C THR A 449 -9.16 -43.90 -13.16
N LEU A 450 -9.06 -42.59 -12.91
CA LEU A 450 -10.21 -41.81 -12.43
C LEU A 450 -11.38 -41.79 -13.41
N HIS A 451 -11.10 -41.75 -14.71
CA HIS A 451 -12.13 -41.82 -15.75
C HIS A 451 -12.82 -43.19 -15.76
N LEU A 452 -12.04 -44.28 -15.78
CA LEU A 452 -12.57 -45.66 -15.79
C LEU A 452 -13.36 -45.96 -14.52
N LEU A 453 -12.87 -45.57 -13.34
CA LEU A 453 -13.61 -45.71 -12.07
C LEU A 453 -14.92 -44.91 -12.08
N LYS A 454 -14.97 -43.73 -12.71
CA LYS A 454 -16.21 -42.95 -12.87
C LYS A 454 -17.21 -43.65 -13.78
N LEU A 455 -16.76 -44.22 -14.91
CA LEU A 455 -17.62 -45.00 -15.79
C LEU A 455 -18.18 -46.24 -15.08
N PHE A 456 -17.29 -46.96 -14.39
CA PHE A 456 -17.66 -48.12 -13.59
C PHE A 456 -18.69 -47.77 -12.51
N ARG A 457 -18.48 -46.68 -11.79
CA ARG A 457 -19.43 -46.16 -10.80
C ARG A 457 -20.80 -45.89 -11.43
N ASN A 458 -20.84 -45.21 -12.57
CA ASN A 458 -22.10 -44.90 -13.22
C ASN A 458 -22.85 -46.18 -13.55
N LEU A 459 -22.19 -47.16 -14.19
CA LEU A 459 -22.80 -48.47 -14.48
C LEU A 459 -23.30 -49.16 -13.21
N LEU A 460 -22.47 -49.26 -12.17
CA LEU A 460 -22.80 -49.89 -10.90
C LEU A 460 -24.02 -49.26 -10.20
N TYR A 461 -24.22 -47.94 -10.36
CA TYR A 461 -25.29 -47.19 -9.69
C TYR A 461 -26.58 -47.15 -10.52
N THR A 462 -26.49 -46.96 -11.83
CA THR A 462 -27.65 -46.88 -12.72
C THR A 462 -28.21 -48.24 -13.12
N GLY A 463 -27.38 -49.28 -13.09
CA GLY A 463 -27.82 -50.62 -13.44
C GLY A 463 -28.79 -51.22 -12.42
N THR A 464 -29.86 -51.83 -12.93
CA THR A 464 -30.82 -52.63 -12.18
C THR A 464 -30.28 -54.04 -11.97
N PHE A 465 -29.17 -54.15 -11.24
CA PHE A 465 -28.57 -55.44 -10.89
C PHE A 465 -29.17 -55.97 -9.58
N SER A 466 -29.53 -57.25 -9.58
CA SER A 466 -29.80 -58.02 -8.37
C SER A 466 -28.49 -58.34 -7.63
N ASP A 467 -28.61 -58.65 -6.33
CA ASP A 467 -27.46 -59.08 -5.53
C ASP A 467 -26.80 -60.33 -6.12
N GLU A 468 -27.56 -61.29 -6.64
CA GLU A 468 -27.03 -62.51 -7.26
C GLU A 468 -26.24 -62.25 -8.55
N GLU A 469 -26.68 -61.29 -9.38
CA GLU A 469 -25.92 -60.89 -10.58
C GLU A 469 -24.59 -60.23 -10.21
N LEU A 470 -24.59 -59.33 -9.22
CA LEU A 470 -23.37 -58.72 -8.73
C LEU A 470 -22.45 -59.77 -8.08
N LYS A 471 -22.98 -60.66 -7.24
CA LYS A 471 -22.18 -61.74 -6.66
C LYS A 471 -21.49 -62.54 -7.76
N LYS A 472 -22.19 -62.94 -8.82
CA LYS A 472 -21.61 -63.65 -9.98
C LYS A 472 -20.50 -62.87 -10.67
N ILE A 473 -20.72 -61.58 -10.96
CA ILE A 473 -19.69 -60.73 -11.58
C ILE A 473 -18.43 -60.74 -10.71
N PHE A 474 -18.55 -60.53 -9.40
CA PHE A 474 -17.45 -60.42 -8.45
C PHE A 474 -16.94 -61.77 -7.85
N SER A 475 -17.30 -62.92 -8.42
CA SER A 475 -16.92 -64.24 -7.88
C SER A 475 -16.23 -65.21 -8.85
N SER A 476 -16.24 -65.02 -10.18
CA SER A 476 -15.62 -66.00 -11.10
C SER A 476 -15.12 -65.44 -12.44
N SER A 477 -14.16 -66.18 -13.03
CA SER A 477 -13.36 -65.90 -14.23
C SER A 477 -13.90 -66.53 -15.53
N GLU A 478 -15.16 -66.97 -15.58
CA GLU A 478 -15.72 -67.63 -16.77
C GLU A 478 -17.06 -67.03 -17.22
N THR A 479 -17.35 -67.23 -18.51
CA THR A 479 -18.38 -66.58 -19.33
C THR A 479 -19.74 -66.52 -18.66
N ILE A 480 -20.14 -65.30 -18.30
CA ILE A 480 -21.44 -64.98 -17.75
C ILE A 480 -22.48 -65.10 -18.88
N ASN A 481 -23.43 -66.05 -18.77
CA ASN A 481 -24.67 -65.98 -19.56
C ASN A 481 -25.47 -64.77 -19.07
N CYS A 482 -25.43 -63.66 -19.79
CA CYS A 482 -25.97 -62.41 -19.29
C CYS A 482 -26.46 -61.44 -20.36
N THR A 483 -27.37 -60.57 -19.90
CA THR A 483 -27.90 -59.38 -20.58
C THR A 483 -26.77 -58.40 -20.93
N ASP A 484 -27.01 -57.48 -21.88
CA ASP A 484 -25.99 -56.52 -22.34
C ASP A 484 -25.37 -55.70 -21.18
N SER A 485 -26.14 -55.40 -20.12
CA SER A 485 -25.72 -54.54 -19.01
C SER A 485 -24.72 -55.19 -18.04
N THR A 486 -24.84 -56.48 -17.76
CA THR A 486 -23.92 -57.26 -16.90
C THR A 486 -22.60 -57.54 -17.60
N LEU A 487 -22.61 -57.77 -18.92
CA LEU A 487 -21.41 -57.86 -19.74
C LEU A 487 -20.63 -56.54 -19.72
N LEU A 488 -21.32 -55.41 -19.88
CA LEU A 488 -20.72 -54.07 -19.84
C LEU A 488 -20.07 -53.76 -18.48
N LEU A 489 -20.72 -54.09 -17.36
CA LEU A 489 -20.14 -53.88 -16.02
C LEU A 489 -18.90 -54.76 -15.80
N SER A 490 -18.95 -56.03 -16.21
CA SER A 490 -17.81 -56.96 -16.12
C SER A 490 -16.62 -56.49 -16.96
N LYS A 491 -16.86 -56.04 -18.19
CA LYS A 491 -15.82 -55.46 -19.06
C LYS A 491 -15.21 -54.21 -18.44
N SER A 492 -16.04 -53.28 -17.96
CA SER A 492 -15.58 -52.05 -17.29
C SER A 492 -14.76 -52.36 -16.03
N ARG A 493 -15.13 -53.38 -15.26
CA ARG A 493 -14.33 -53.87 -14.12
C ARG A 493 -12.94 -54.33 -14.54
N ASN A 494 -12.85 -55.15 -15.60
CA ASN A 494 -11.59 -55.69 -16.07
C ASN A 494 -10.68 -54.57 -16.60
N GLU A 495 -11.23 -53.60 -17.33
CA GLU A 495 -10.50 -52.41 -17.77
C GLU A 495 -9.95 -51.59 -16.59
N CYS A 496 -10.73 -51.44 -15.51
CA CYS A 496 -10.25 -50.82 -14.26
C CYS A 496 -9.09 -51.63 -13.65
N LEU A 497 -9.20 -52.95 -13.56
CA LEU A 497 -8.14 -53.80 -12.99
C LEU A 497 -6.84 -53.73 -13.78
N GLU A 498 -6.91 -53.76 -15.12
CA GLU A 498 -5.73 -53.63 -15.98
C GLU A 498 -4.96 -52.34 -15.72
N ILE A 499 -5.67 -51.19 -15.66
CA ILE A 499 -5.00 -49.91 -15.42
C ILE A 499 -4.49 -49.80 -13.97
N LEU A 500 -5.22 -50.32 -12.98
CA LEU A 500 -4.83 -50.28 -11.58
C LEU A 500 -3.56 -51.10 -11.34
N ARG A 501 -3.46 -52.31 -11.90
CA ARG A 501 -2.25 -53.15 -11.84
C ARG A 501 -1.07 -52.49 -12.53
N SER A 502 -1.29 -51.79 -13.65
CA SER A 502 -0.22 -51.02 -14.31
C SER A 502 0.36 -49.88 -13.44
N LEU A 503 -0.35 -49.47 -12.39
CA LEU A 503 0.05 -48.41 -11.47
C LEU A 503 0.71 -48.95 -10.19
N GLU A 504 0.75 -50.27 -9.97
CA GLU A 504 1.44 -50.89 -8.82
C GLU A 504 2.96 -50.65 -8.87
N GLU A 505 3.53 -50.51 -10.07
CA GLU A 505 4.95 -50.16 -10.26
C GLU A 505 5.28 -48.73 -9.81
N PHE A 506 4.29 -47.85 -9.68
CA PHE A 506 4.50 -46.47 -9.25
C PHE A 506 4.63 -46.39 -7.72
N TRP A 507 5.85 -46.14 -7.27
CA TRP A 507 6.19 -45.99 -5.86
C TRP A 507 6.12 -44.52 -5.41
N VAL A 508 5.61 -44.31 -4.18
CA VAL A 508 5.57 -43.00 -3.52
C VAL A 508 6.58 -42.93 -2.36
N PRO A 509 7.34 -41.83 -2.19
CA PRO A 509 8.30 -41.69 -1.09
C PRO A 509 7.68 -41.93 0.31
N LYS A 510 8.39 -42.69 1.16
CA LYS A 510 8.00 -42.91 2.57
C LYS A 510 8.71 -41.92 3.47
N PHE A 511 7.93 -41.09 4.17
CA PHE A 511 8.44 -40.13 5.14
C PHE A 511 8.01 -40.46 6.56
N THR A 512 8.87 -40.11 7.52
CA THR A 512 8.61 -40.33 8.96
C THR A 512 8.20 -39.04 9.69
N SER A 513 8.19 -37.90 9.01
CA SER A 513 7.78 -36.61 9.58
C SER A 513 7.48 -35.56 8.50
N TYR A 514 6.59 -34.63 8.82
CA TYR A 514 6.28 -33.44 8.02
C TYR A 514 7.52 -32.68 7.56
N HIS A 515 8.54 -32.54 8.42
CA HIS A 515 9.79 -31.86 8.09
C HIS A 515 10.55 -32.52 6.93
N LYS A 516 10.51 -33.86 6.82
CA LYS A 516 11.15 -34.56 5.69
C LYS A 516 10.40 -34.33 4.38
N ILE A 517 9.07 -34.23 4.41
CA ILE A 517 8.25 -33.87 3.25
C ILE A 517 8.59 -32.45 2.80
N LYS A 518 8.65 -31.50 3.74
CA LYS A 518 9.04 -30.11 3.46
C LYS A 518 10.42 -30.02 2.78
N LYS A 519 11.39 -30.77 3.28
CA LYS A 519 12.73 -30.87 2.70
C LYS A 519 12.70 -31.49 1.29
N PHE A 520 11.93 -32.56 1.09
CA PHE A 520 11.75 -33.19 -0.21
C PHE A 520 11.18 -32.22 -1.25
N CYS A 521 10.13 -31.46 -0.91
CA CYS A 521 9.53 -30.47 -1.80
C CYS A 521 10.54 -29.38 -2.19
N LEU A 522 11.25 -28.80 -1.21
CA LEU A 522 12.23 -27.73 -1.45
C LEU A 522 13.44 -28.17 -2.28
N GLN A 523 14.00 -29.37 -2.01
CA GLN A 523 15.14 -29.89 -2.77
C GLN A 523 14.80 -30.13 -4.24
N ASN A 524 13.58 -30.60 -4.50
CA ASN A 524 13.22 -31.10 -5.83
C ASN A 524 12.49 -30.08 -6.70
N ALA A 525 12.00 -28.97 -6.13
CA ALA A 525 11.46 -27.85 -6.89
C ALA A 525 12.50 -27.25 -7.87
N CYS A 526 12.06 -26.83 -9.05
CA CYS A 526 12.87 -26.08 -10.00
C CYS A 526 12.90 -24.59 -9.64
N LEU A 527 11.74 -24.02 -9.32
CA LEU A 527 11.60 -22.64 -8.89
C LEU A 527 11.17 -22.57 -7.43
N THR A 528 11.88 -21.79 -6.62
CA THR A 528 11.49 -21.49 -5.25
C THR A 528 11.31 -19.99 -5.07
N PHE A 529 10.21 -19.56 -4.47
CA PHE A 529 9.83 -18.18 -4.24
C PHE A 529 9.81 -17.88 -2.75
N CYS A 530 10.50 -16.83 -2.31
CA CYS A 530 10.44 -16.36 -0.93
C CYS A 530 10.94 -14.90 -0.81
N THR A 531 10.86 -14.29 0.38
CA THR A 531 11.51 -12.98 0.58
C THR A 531 13.02 -13.13 0.67
N ALA A 532 13.77 -12.08 0.31
CA ALA A 532 15.24 -12.09 0.39
C ALA A 532 15.74 -12.48 1.81
N SER A 533 15.09 -11.96 2.86
CA SER A 533 15.36 -12.35 4.26
C SER A 533 15.08 -13.85 4.49
N SER A 534 13.95 -14.38 4.02
CA SER A 534 13.58 -15.78 4.27
C SER A 534 14.44 -16.79 3.53
N SER A 535 15.14 -16.40 2.46
CA SER A 535 16.14 -17.25 1.81
C SER A 535 17.23 -17.76 2.77
N ALA A 536 17.49 -17.08 3.89
CA ALA A 536 18.45 -17.53 4.91
C ALA A 536 18.14 -18.93 5.48
N THR A 537 16.88 -19.37 5.46
CA THR A 537 16.50 -20.74 5.91
C THR A 537 16.79 -21.80 4.85
N LEU A 538 17.15 -21.40 3.63
CA LEU A 538 17.49 -22.27 2.52
C LEU A 538 19.00 -22.57 2.44
N CYS A 539 19.80 -22.11 3.40
CA CYS A 539 21.26 -22.31 3.40
C CYS A 539 21.69 -23.79 3.49
N GLU A 540 20.81 -24.69 3.94
CA GLU A 540 21.07 -26.14 3.99
C GLU A 540 20.87 -26.83 2.63
N PHE A 541 20.26 -26.14 1.66
CA PHE A 541 19.98 -26.65 0.33
C PHE A 541 21.10 -26.19 -0.62
N LYS A 542 21.64 -27.11 -1.43
CA LYS A 542 22.82 -26.86 -2.27
C LYS A 542 22.50 -26.73 -3.76
N ASP A 543 21.24 -26.70 -4.13
CA ASP A 543 20.86 -26.95 -5.53
C ASP A 543 20.59 -25.67 -6.32
N PHE A 544 20.57 -24.49 -5.68
CA PHE A 544 20.31 -23.23 -6.36
C PHE A 544 21.51 -22.78 -7.19
N TRP A 545 21.32 -22.70 -8.50
CA TRP A 545 22.32 -22.25 -9.46
C TRP A 545 22.22 -20.75 -9.75
N LEU A 546 20.97 -20.27 -9.86
CA LEU A 546 20.62 -18.90 -10.22
C LEU A 546 19.76 -18.26 -9.13
N VAL A 547 20.04 -16.99 -8.83
CA VAL A 547 19.17 -16.13 -8.01
C VAL A 547 18.55 -15.05 -8.88
N VAL A 548 17.23 -14.91 -8.84
CA VAL A 548 16.50 -13.79 -9.42
C VAL A 548 15.96 -12.94 -8.27
N ILE A 549 16.27 -11.65 -8.24
CA ILE A 549 15.73 -10.73 -7.24
C ILE A 549 14.85 -9.71 -7.95
N ASP A 550 13.55 -9.80 -7.74
CA ASP A 550 12.58 -8.81 -8.19
C ASP A 550 12.50 -7.64 -7.19
N GLU A 551 12.21 -6.45 -7.69
CA GLU A 551 12.25 -5.20 -6.93
C GLU A 551 13.57 -5.00 -6.15
N ALA A 552 14.70 -5.42 -6.74
CA ALA A 552 16.03 -5.42 -6.12
C ALA A 552 16.51 -4.02 -5.68
N ALA A 553 15.98 -2.96 -6.32
CA ALA A 553 16.28 -1.57 -5.96
C ALA A 553 15.69 -1.14 -4.60
N GLN A 554 14.74 -1.90 -4.05
CA GLN A 554 14.12 -1.62 -2.74
C GLN A 554 14.80 -2.36 -1.57
N LEU A 555 15.76 -3.24 -1.84
CA LEU A 555 16.52 -3.95 -0.80
C LEU A 555 17.70 -3.12 -0.34
N LYS A 556 18.02 -3.20 0.97
CA LYS A 556 19.35 -2.79 1.43
C LYS A 556 20.37 -3.73 0.78
N GLU A 557 21.53 -3.23 0.40
CA GLU A 557 22.56 -4.05 -0.24
C GLU A 557 22.95 -5.29 0.62
N CYS A 558 23.00 -5.12 1.95
CA CYS A 558 23.27 -6.21 2.89
C CYS A 558 22.14 -7.27 2.94
N GLU A 559 20.89 -6.93 2.59
CA GLU A 559 19.79 -7.89 2.46
C GLU A 559 19.92 -8.71 1.17
N SER A 560 20.35 -8.09 0.08
CA SER A 560 20.65 -8.78 -1.18
C SER A 560 21.76 -9.81 -1.01
N ALA A 561 22.69 -9.57 -0.08
CA ALA A 561 23.78 -10.51 0.23
C ALA A 561 23.29 -11.83 0.86
N ILE A 562 22.06 -11.91 1.38
CA ILE A 562 21.52 -13.14 2.00
C ILE A 562 21.33 -14.24 0.94
N PRO A 563 20.48 -14.07 -0.12
CA PRO A 563 20.30 -15.10 -1.14
C PRO A 563 21.56 -15.30 -1.99
N LEU A 564 22.34 -14.25 -2.24
CA LEU A 564 23.58 -14.32 -3.03
C LEU A 564 24.65 -15.23 -2.40
N GLN A 565 24.64 -15.36 -1.07
CA GLN A 565 25.60 -16.18 -0.35
C GLN A 565 25.15 -17.62 -0.11
N LEU A 566 24.04 -18.05 -0.72
CA LEU A 566 23.62 -19.46 -0.68
C LEU A 566 24.65 -20.36 -1.39
N PRO A 567 24.77 -21.64 -0.97
CA PRO A 567 25.70 -22.58 -1.59
C PRO A 567 25.42 -22.72 -3.09
N ASN A 568 26.48 -22.88 -3.89
CA ASN A 568 26.43 -23.15 -5.34
C ASN A 568 25.81 -22.08 -6.25
N VAL A 569 25.27 -20.99 -5.71
CA VAL A 569 24.85 -19.83 -6.52
C VAL A 569 26.04 -19.29 -7.33
N GLN A 570 25.84 -19.19 -8.65
CA GLN A 570 26.86 -18.75 -9.60
C GLN A 570 26.43 -17.53 -10.42
N HIS A 571 25.12 -17.31 -10.54
CA HIS A 571 24.58 -16.18 -11.27
C HIS A 571 23.50 -15.47 -10.48
N ALA A 572 23.36 -14.17 -10.73
CA ALA A 572 22.27 -13.36 -10.20
C ALA A 572 21.67 -12.49 -11.30
N ILE A 573 20.35 -12.34 -11.28
CA ILE A 573 19.60 -11.39 -12.10
C ILE A 573 18.85 -10.46 -11.16
N LEU A 574 19.20 -9.18 -11.16
CA LEU A 574 18.55 -8.16 -10.35
C LEU A 574 17.59 -7.37 -11.24
N ILE A 575 16.31 -7.39 -10.90
CA ILE A 575 15.25 -6.67 -11.62
C ILE A 575 14.78 -5.54 -10.71
N GLY A 576 14.75 -4.31 -11.21
CA GLY A 576 14.38 -3.17 -10.38
C GLY A 576 14.41 -1.83 -11.08
N ASP A 577 14.27 -0.78 -10.27
CA ASP A 577 14.31 0.61 -10.71
C ASP A 577 14.82 1.52 -9.58
N GLU A 578 16.09 1.95 -9.70
CA GLU A 578 16.75 2.82 -8.71
C GLU A 578 16.18 4.25 -8.68
N ARG A 579 15.35 4.61 -9.67
CA ARG A 579 14.65 5.91 -9.69
C ARG A 579 13.37 5.89 -8.85
N GLN A 580 12.94 4.74 -8.33
CA GLN A 580 11.81 4.60 -7.40
C GLN A 580 12.29 4.48 -5.94
N LEU A 581 11.37 4.20 -5.01
CA LEU A 581 11.62 4.20 -3.58
C LEU A 581 12.78 3.26 -3.19
N PRO A 582 13.78 3.76 -2.42
CA PRO A 582 14.86 2.94 -1.90
C PRO A 582 14.39 2.17 -0.66
N ALA A 583 15.27 1.36 -0.08
CA ALA A 583 15.00 0.71 1.19
C ALA A 583 14.75 1.71 2.32
N MET A 584 13.79 1.41 3.20
CA MET A 584 13.50 2.25 4.37
C MET A 584 14.65 2.17 5.39
N VAL A 585 15.10 3.34 5.85
CA VAL A 585 16.11 3.48 6.91
C VAL A 585 15.54 4.35 8.03
N GLN A 586 15.52 3.80 9.24
CA GLN A 586 14.99 4.45 10.44
C GLN A 586 16.01 5.46 11.00
N SER A 587 17.28 5.07 11.12
CA SER A 587 18.32 5.93 11.69
C SER A 587 18.76 7.02 10.72
N LYS A 588 18.78 8.26 11.20
CA LYS A 588 19.38 9.39 10.47
C LYS A 588 20.90 9.27 10.30
N ILE A 589 21.56 8.52 11.18
CA ILE A 589 22.99 8.23 11.07
C ILE A 589 23.22 7.23 9.94
N SER A 590 22.47 6.11 9.94
CA SER A 590 22.53 5.11 8.87
C SER A 590 22.07 5.65 7.50
N GLU A 591 21.08 6.55 7.47
CA GLU A 591 20.63 7.22 6.23
C GLU A 591 21.77 8.04 5.61
N LYS A 592 22.49 8.84 6.42
CA LYS A 592 23.67 9.61 5.97
C LYS A 592 24.83 8.72 5.54
N ALA A 593 24.91 7.50 6.07
CA ALA A 593 25.92 6.53 5.69
C ALA A 593 25.59 5.78 4.38
N GLU A 594 24.47 6.10 3.72
CA GLU A 594 23.96 5.42 2.53
C GLU A 594 23.58 3.94 2.78
N PHE A 595 23.16 3.60 4.01
CA PHE A 595 22.74 2.23 4.35
C PHE A 595 21.51 1.74 3.56
N GLY A 596 20.68 2.67 3.10
CA GLY A 596 19.52 2.39 2.27
C GLY A 596 19.83 2.21 0.78
N ARG A 597 21.08 2.44 0.35
CA ARG A 597 21.48 2.22 -1.05
C ARG A 597 21.37 0.74 -1.39
N SER A 598 20.72 0.45 -2.50
CA SER A 598 20.57 -0.92 -2.98
C SER A 598 21.81 -1.40 -3.73
N LEU A 599 21.99 -2.73 -3.78
CA LEU A 599 23.01 -3.34 -4.63
C LEU A 599 22.81 -2.93 -6.10
N PHE A 600 21.56 -2.87 -6.56
CA PHE A 600 21.21 -2.46 -7.92
C PHE A 600 21.74 -1.05 -8.20
N GLU A 601 21.43 -0.09 -7.33
CA GLU A 601 21.87 1.30 -7.47
C GLU A 601 23.39 1.43 -7.48
N ARG A 602 24.10 0.74 -6.57
CA ARG A 602 25.57 0.79 -6.55
C ARG A 602 26.18 0.24 -7.83
N LEU A 603 25.69 -0.89 -8.34
CA LEU A 603 26.21 -1.46 -9.60
C LEU A 603 25.95 -0.53 -10.79
N VAL A 604 24.80 0.14 -10.84
CA VAL A 604 24.52 1.18 -11.84
C VAL A 604 25.51 2.34 -11.75
N THR A 605 25.78 2.85 -10.54
CA THR A 605 26.78 3.92 -10.33
C THR A 605 28.18 3.51 -10.75
N LEU A 606 28.54 2.23 -10.59
CA LEU A 606 29.82 1.67 -11.03
C LEU A 606 29.90 1.40 -12.55
N GLY A 607 28.84 1.71 -13.31
CA GLY A 607 28.82 1.59 -14.76
C GLY A 607 28.37 0.23 -15.30
N HIS A 608 27.92 -0.70 -14.45
CA HIS A 608 27.52 -2.04 -14.92
C HIS A 608 26.41 -1.94 -15.98
N LYS A 609 26.58 -2.69 -17.07
CA LYS A 609 25.58 -2.76 -18.14
C LYS A 609 24.24 -3.26 -17.61
N ARG A 610 23.17 -2.58 -18.00
CA ARG A 610 21.78 -2.91 -17.66
C ARG A 610 20.94 -3.04 -18.92
N HIS A 611 20.04 -4.01 -18.94
CA HIS A 611 18.99 -4.10 -19.96
C HIS A 611 17.87 -3.14 -19.57
N LEU A 612 17.73 -2.04 -20.31
CA LEU A 612 16.63 -1.09 -20.11
C LEU A 612 15.39 -1.57 -20.84
N LEU A 613 14.29 -1.77 -20.11
CA LEU A 613 12.97 -1.94 -20.71
C LEU A 613 12.45 -0.56 -21.14
N ASN A 614 12.39 -0.30 -22.44
CA ASN A 614 12.30 1.06 -22.98
C ASN A 614 10.92 1.44 -23.56
N ILE A 615 9.90 0.59 -23.40
CA ILE A 615 8.51 0.87 -23.82
C ILE A 615 7.58 0.79 -22.63
N GLN A 616 6.79 1.84 -22.36
CA GLN A 616 5.77 1.86 -21.31
C GLN A 616 4.36 1.61 -21.88
N TYR A 617 3.58 0.79 -21.17
CA TYR A 617 2.26 0.28 -21.58
C TYR A 617 1.11 0.73 -20.65
N ARG A 618 1.39 1.60 -19.68
CA ARG A 618 0.47 1.93 -18.58
C ARG A 618 -0.12 3.33 -18.71
N MET A 619 0.73 4.33 -18.87
CA MET A 619 0.36 5.73 -18.71
C MET A 619 -0.13 6.29 -20.04
N ASN A 620 -1.15 7.14 -20.01
CA ASN A 620 -1.43 8.04 -21.12
C ASN A 620 -0.17 8.89 -21.43
N PRO A 621 0.16 9.17 -22.71
CA PRO A 621 1.34 9.96 -23.08
C PRO A 621 1.47 11.32 -22.37
N SER A 622 0.34 11.98 -22.06
CA SER A 622 0.36 13.24 -21.31
C SER A 622 0.84 13.09 -19.86
N ILE A 623 0.74 11.89 -19.29
CA ILE A 623 1.20 11.55 -17.94
C ILE A 623 2.68 11.15 -17.99
N SER A 624 3.07 10.27 -18.92
CA SER A 624 4.43 9.71 -19.00
C SER A 624 5.50 10.73 -19.40
N LEU A 625 5.11 11.80 -20.12
CA LEU A 625 6.01 12.81 -20.66
C LEU A 625 6.96 13.41 -19.61
N PHE A 626 6.42 13.95 -18.51
CA PHE A 626 7.23 14.61 -17.48
C PHE A 626 8.13 13.62 -16.71
N PRO A 627 7.62 12.47 -16.20
CA PRO A 627 8.48 11.48 -15.54
C PRO A 627 9.61 10.98 -16.44
N ASN A 628 9.34 10.74 -17.74
CA ASN A 628 10.35 10.29 -18.69
C ASN A 628 11.47 11.31 -18.87
N ALA A 629 11.13 12.59 -19.05
CA ALA A 629 12.10 13.66 -19.17
C ALA A 629 12.92 13.86 -17.88
N GLU A 630 12.27 13.93 -16.71
CA GLU A 630 12.93 14.32 -15.46
C GLU A 630 13.68 13.16 -14.77
N PHE A 631 13.24 11.91 -14.93
CA PHE A 631 13.83 10.76 -14.22
C PHE A 631 14.58 9.77 -15.12
N TYR A 632 14.22 9.69 -16.41
CA TYR A 632 14.73 8.66 -17.32
C TYR A 632 15.44 9.22 -18.56
N SER A 633 15.67 10.54 -18.62
CA SER A 633 16.42 11.18 -19.71
C SER A 633 15.84 10.90 -21.10
N ASN A 634 14.51 10.81 -21.21
CA ASN A 634 13.78 10.50 -22.45
C ASN A 634 14.14 9.15 -23.11
N GLN A 635 14.67 8.19 -22.34
CA GLN A 635 15.00 6.86 -22.86
C GLN A 635 13.79 5.92 -22.97
N ILE A 636 12.61 6.34 -22.49
CA ILE A 636 11.39 5.55 -22.51
C ILE A 636 10.46 6.04 -23.60
N SER A 637 9.77 5.12 -24.27
CA SER A 637 8.79 5.41 -25.31
C SER A 637 7.41 4.91 -24.91
N ASP A 638 6.36 5.54 -25.42
CA ASP A 638 4.99 5.09 -25.18
C ASP A 638 4.57 4.04 -26.21
N ALA A 639 4.00 2.93 -25.75
CA ALA A 639 3.52 1.86 -26.60
C ALA A 639 2.39 2.32 -27.55
N PRO A 640 2.22 1.68 -28.72
CA PRO A 640 1.08 1.96 -29.60
C PRO A 640 -0.28 1.77 -28.91
N SER A 641 -0.38 0.88 -27.92
CA SER A 641 -1.61 0.63 -27.17
C SER A 641 -2.11 1.85 -26.39
N VAL A 642 -1.20 2.66 -25.83
CA VAL A 642 -1.56 3.83 -25.02
C VAL A 642 -1.69 5.12 -25.85
N LYS A 643 -1.17 5.12 -27.09
CA LYS A 643 -1.29 6.24 -28.05
C LYS A 643 -2.63 6.27 -28.80
N LYS A 644 -3.36 5.15 -28.83
CA LYS A 644 -4.65 5.05 -29.52
C LYS A 644 -5.69 5.96 -28.87
N GLY A 645 -6.51 6.63 -29.67
CA GLY A 645 -7.60 7.49 -29.17
C GLY A 645 -8.57 6.77 -28.24
N SER A 646 -8.81 5.47 -28.45
CA SER A 646 -9.64 4.61 -27.59
C SER A 646 -9.07 4.39 -26.18
N TYR A 647 -7.77 4.64 -25.98
CA TYR A 647 -7.14 4.52 -24.66
C TYR A 647 -7.48 5.71 -23.75
N LYS A 648 -7.69 6.89 -24.34
CA LYS A 648 -8.08 8.09 -23.60
C LYS A 648 -9.47 7.88 -22.99
N GLN A 649 -9.60 8.20 -21.70
CA GLN A 649 -10.86 8.09 -20.97
C GLN A 649 -11.32 9.47 -20.50
N ASP A 650 -12.36 10.02 -21.12
CA ASP A 650 -12.98 11.27 -20.69
C ASP A 650 -13.98 10.99 -19.56
N LEU A 651 -13.47 10.91 -18.33
CA LEU A 651 -14.24 10.51 -17.15
C LEU A 651 -15.11 11.62 -16.57
N LEU A 652 -14.68 12.88 -16.71
CA LEU A 652 -15.42 14.08 -16.29
C LEU A 652 -15.38 15.12 -17.43
N GLN A 653 -16.40 15.98 -17.47
CA GLN A 653 -16.47 17.07 -18.44
C GLN A 653 -15.60 18.26 -18.04
N GLY A 654 -14.99 18.91 -19.02
CA GLY A 654 -14.20 20.13 -18.85
C GLY A 654 -12.69 19.90 -18.91
N ASN A 655 -11.96 20.91 -19.39
CA ASN A 655 -10.52 20.82 -19.65
C ASN A 655 -9.69 20.50 -18.39
N MET A 656 -10.19 20.89 -17.20
CA MET A 656 -9.54 20.62 -15.92
C MET A 656 -9.36 19.12 -15.62
N PHE A 657 -10.20 18.25 -16.21
CA PHE A 657 -10.20 16.81 -15.94
C PHE A 657 -9.63 15.99 -17.10
N GLY A 658 -8.66 16.54 -17.82
CA GLY A 658 -7.90 15.82 -18.84
C GLY A 658 -6.97 14.72 -18.27
N PRO A 659 -6.20 14.03 -19.12
CA PRO A 659 -5.31 12.94 -18.69
C PRO A 659 -4.22 13.38 -17.70
N TYR A 660 -3.79 14.63 -17.77
CA TYR A 660 -2.84 15.22 -16.83
C TYR A 660 -3.28 16.65 -16.50
N SER A 661 -3.46 16.93 -15.21
CA SER A 661 -3.87 18.26 -14.74
C SER A 661 -3.21 18.62 -13.42
N PHE A 662 -2.81 19.88 -13.30
CA PHE A 662 -2.49 20.52 -12.02
C PHE A 662 -3.64 21.45 -11.63
N ILE A 663 -4.26 21.22 -10.47
CA ILE A 663 -5.39 21.98 -9.94
C ILE A 663 -4.88 22.81 -8.74
N ASP A 664 -4.77 24.12 -8.94
CA ASP A 664 -4.27 25.07 -7.96
C ASP A 664 -5.27 25.33 -6.84
N VAL A 665 -4.85 25.09 -5.59
CA VAL A 665 -5.62 25.35 -4.37
C VAL A 665 -4.96 26.48 -3.57
N SER A 666 -5.21 27.72 -3.99
CA SER A 666 -4.58 28.92 -3.43
C SER A 666 -5.02 29.24 -1.99
N TYR A 667 -6.24 28.84 -1.60
CA TYR A 667 -6.88 29.18 -0.31
C TYR A 667 -6.56 28.18 0.83
N GLY A 668 -5.85 27.10 0.52
CA GLY A 668 -5.47 26.08 1.50
C GLY A 668 -4.43 26.61 2.49
N LYS A 669 -4.53 26.18 3.75
CA LYS A 669 -3.49 26.39 4.77
C LYS A 669 -3.14 25.04 5.38
N GLU A 670 -1.84 24.76 5.50
CA GLU A 670 -1.36 23.56 6.18
C GLU A 670 -1.60 23.67 7.69
N GLU A 671 -2.12 22.59 8.28
CA GLU A 671 -2.41 22.45 9.70
C GLU A 671 -1.76 21.18 10.24
N TYR A 672 -1.45 21.14 11.54
CA TYR A 672 -0.87 19.97 12.21
C TYR A 672 -1.95 19.14 12.92
N ASP A 673 -1.80 17.82 12.93
CA ASP A 673 -2.51 16.93 13.83
C ASP A 673 -1.81 16.85 15.22
N TYR A 674 -2.37 16.02 16.11
CA TYR A 674 -1.82 15.79 17.45
C TYR A 674 -0.44 15.10 17.45
N ARG A 675 -0.03 14.47 16.34
CA ARG A 675 1.28 13.83 16.14
C ARG A 675 2.23 14.70 15.29
N TYR A 676 1.93 15.98 15.11
CA TYR A 676 2.70 16.92 14.27
C TYR A 676 2.85 16.49 12.79
N SER A 677 1.95 15.66 12.27
CA SER A 677 1.77 15.40 10.84
C SER A 677 0.86 16.46 10.21
N ARG A 678 1.02 16.73 8.91
CA ARG A 678 0.36 17.85 8.23
C ARG A 678 -0.89 17.42 7.46
N LYS A 679 -1.90 18.27 7.44
CA LYS A 679 -3.11 18.14 6.62
C LYS A 679 -3.54 19.49 6.02
N ASN A 680 -4.33 19.45 4.96
CA ASN A 680 -4.92 20.63 4.32
C ASN A 680 -6.38 20.33 3.98
N LEU A 681 -7.29 20.87 4.80
CA LEU A 681 -8.73 20.61 4.69
C LEU A 681 -9.35 21.14 3.40
N MET A 682 -8.75 22.15 2.76
CA MET A 682 -9.24 22.64 1.46
C MET A 682 -8.96 21.62 0.36
N GLU A 683 -7.77 21.02 0.35
CA GLU A 683 -7.48 19.91 -0.56
C GLU A 683 -8.38 18.70 -0.29
N VAL A 684 -8.66 18.38 0.99
CA VAL A 684 -9.61 17.30 1.35
C VAL A 684 -10.98 17.57 0.72
N ALA A 685 -11.51 18.79 0.85
CA ALA A 685 -12.81 19.17 0.30
C ALA A 685 -12.86 19.04 -1.23
N VAL A 686 -11.85 19.57 -1.91
CA VAL A 686 -11.73 19.51 -3.38
C VAL A 686 -11.66 18.06 -3.84
N ILE A 687 -10.80 17.25 -3.23
CA ILE A 687 -10.60 15.85 -3.62
C ILE A 687 -11.87 15.03 -3.38
N SER A 688 -12.52 15.19 -2.21
CA SER A 688 -13.80 14.52 -1.95
C SER A 688 -14.87 14.91 -2.97
N GLN A 689 -14.92 16.18 -3.39
CA GLN A 689 -15.87 16.63 -4.42
C GLN A 689 -15.56 16.04 -5.81
N ILE A 690 -14.27 15.91 -6.16
CA ILE A 690 -13.83 15.25 -7.41
C ILE A 690 -14.24 13.77 -7.41
N ILE A 691 -14.01 13.07 -6.30
CA ILE A 691 -14.39 11.65 -6.14
C ILE A 691 -15.91 11.48 -6.26
N GLU A 692 -16.70 12.37 -5.64
CA GLU A 692 -18.14 12.34 -5.78
C GLU A 692 -18.60 12.56 -7.23
N ASN A 693 -17.97 13.49 -7.95
CA ASN A 693 -18.26 13.71 -9.36
C ASN A 693 -17.92 12.47 -10.20
N LEU A 694 -16.76 11.84 -9.95
CA LEU A 694 -16.34 10.60 -10.61
C LEU A 694 -17.31 9.46 -10.35
N PHE A 695 -17.75 9.30 -9.10
CA PHE A 695 -18.73 8.30 -8.71
C PHE A 695 -20.05 8.49 -9.48
N ARG A 696 -20.59 9.72 -9.48
CA ARG A 696 -21.82 10.04 -10.24
C ARG A 696 -21.67 9.75 -11.73
N ALA A 697 -20.52 10.09 -12.33
CA ALA A 697 -20.25 9.82 -13.74
C ALA A 697 -20.06 8.33 -14.04
N SER A 698 -19.39 7.59 -13.16
CA SER A 698 -19.19 6.14 -13.27
C SER A 698 -20.51 5.39 -13.23
N VAL A 699 -21.39 5.76 -12.28
CA VAL A 699 -22.74 5.18 -12.15
C VAL A 699 -23.60 5.53 -13.37
N ALA A 700 -23.61 6.80 -13.79
CA ALA A 700 -24.42 7.24 -14.93
C ALA A 700 -24.01 6.56 -16.26
N ASN A 701 -22.73 6.29 -16.44
CA ASN A 701 -22.19 5.68 -17.67
C ASN A 701 -21.95 4.17 -17.55
N ASN A 702 -22.34 3.55 -16.43
CA ASN A 702 -22.09 2.14 -16.11
C ASN A 702 -20.63 1.68 -16.38
N LYS A 703 -19.67 2.51 -15.98
CA LYS A 703 -18.26 2.30 -16.27
C LYS A 703 -17.49 1.99 -15.00
N LYS A 704 -16.75 0.88 -15.01
CA LYS A 704 -15.85 0.54 -13.91
C LYS A 704 -14.71 1.55 -13.83
N VAL A 705 -14.52 2.18 -12.67
CA VAL A 705 -13.44 3.15 -12.44
C VAL A 705 -12.81 2.89 -11.08
N SER A 706 -11.49 2.78 -11.05
CA SER A 706 -10.72 2.72 -9.81
C SER A 706 -9.97 4.03 -9.56
N VAL A 707 -10.01 4.52 -8.33
CA VAL A 707 -9.45 5.83 -7.95
C VAL A 707 -8.49 5.67 -6.79
N GLY A 708 -7.24 6.07 -6.98
CA GLY A 708 -6.25 6.18 -5.91
C GLY A 708 -6.02 7.62 -5.49
N VAL A 709 -6.03 7.89 -4.19
CA VAL A 709 -5.64 9.18 -3.61
C VAL A 709 -4.33 9.01 -2.86
N ILE A 710 -3.31 9.74 -3.31
CA ILE A 710 -1.96 9.67 -2.77
C ILE A 710 -1.64 10.95 -2.01
N SER A 711 -1.13 10.83 -0.78
CA SER A 711 -0.57 11.97 -0.06
C SER A 711 0.70 11.59 0.70
N PRO A 712 1.71 12.48 0.78
CA PRO A 712 2.94 12.22 1.54
C PRO A 712 2.75 12.27 3.06
N TYR A 713 1.60 12.75 3.57
CA TYR A 713 1.36 12.95 5.00
C TYR A 713 0.26 12.05 5.55
N LYS A 714 0.55 11.29 6.61
CA LYS A 714 -0.41 10.39 7.27
C LYS A 714 -1.66 11.12 7.79
N ALA A 715 -1.52 12.34 8.33
CA ALA A 715 -2.67 13.13 8.77
C ALA A 715 -3.62 13.50 7.62
N GLN A 716 -3.09 13.74 6.42
CA GLN A 716 -3.92 13.99 5.24
C GLN A 716 -4.62 12.72 4.77
N VAL A 717 -3.91 11.58 4.76
CA VAL A 717 -4.51 10.26 4.45
C VAL A 717 -5.68 10.00 5.40
N PHE A 718 -5.47 10.16 6.72
CA PHE A 718 -6.53 9.99 7.71
C PHE A 718 -7.71 10.93 7.48
N ALA A 719 -7.47 12.23 7.26
CA ALA A 719 -8.53 13.20 7.03
C ALA A 719 -9.35 12.92 5.76
N LEU A 720 -8.71 12.42 4.70
CA LEU A 720 -9.38 11.99 3.48
C LEU A 720 -10.22 10.72 3.72
N THR A 721 -9.64 9.71 4.37
CA THR A 721 -10.35 8.47 4.72
C THR A 721 -11.58 8.77 5.59
N GLU A 722 -11.43 9.61 6.63
CA GLU A 722 -12.52 10.03 7.51
C GLU A 722 -13.63 10.77 6.74
N LYS A 723 -13.26 11.68 5.80
CA LYS A 723 -14.24 12.44 5.02
C LYS A 723 -15.02 11.58 4.03
N LEU A 724 -14.37 10.58 3.44
CA LEU A 724 -14.98 9.67 2.49
C LEU A 724 -15.85 8.63 3.21
N GLY A 725 -15.36 8.07 4.32
CA GLY A 725 -15.99 6.95 5.03
C GLY A 725 -16.23 5.75 4.13
N ASP A 726 -17.17 4.89 4.51
CA ASP A 726 -17.43 3.62 3.81
C ASP A 726 -18.36 3.78 2.59
N LYS A 727 -18.60 5.02 2.16
CA LYS A 727 -19.61 5.37 1.12
C LYS A 727 -19.44 4.60 -0.19
N TYR A 728 -18.21 4.22 -0.52
CA TYR A 728 -17.86 3.64 -1.82
C TYR A 728 -17.48 2.16 -1.75
N GLU A 729 -17.37 1.55 -0.57
CA GLU A 729 -16.80 0.21 -0.41
C GLU A 729 -17.68 -0.91 -0.98
N THR A 730 -19.00 -0.71 -1.02
CA THR A 730 -19.97 -1.71 -1.47
C THR A 730 -20.26 -1.69 -2.97
N HIS A 731 -19.62 -0.80 -3.74
CA HIS A 731 -19.94 -0.59 -5.16
C HIS A 731 -19.04 -1.42 -6.09
N SER A 732 -19.62 -2.34 -6.84
CA SER A 732 -18.89 -3.22 -7.78
C SER A 732 -18.18 -2.49 -8.93
N HIS A 733 -18.68 -1.31 -9.32
CA HIS A 733 -18.19 -0.52 -10.45
C HIS A 733 -17.30 0.66 -10.04
N PHE A 734 -17.11 0.92 -8.74
CA PHE A 734 -16.34 2.08 -8.29
C PHE A 734 -15.57 1.77 -7.01
N SER A 735 -14.25 1.93 -7.03
CA SER A 735 -13.41 1.68 -5.85
C SER A 735 -12.50 2.87 -5.58
N VAL A 736 -12.33 3.22 -4.31
CA VAL A 736 -11.46 4.31 -3.87
C VAL A 736 -10.44 3.79 -2.87
N SER A 737 -9.16 4.07 -3.10
CA SER A 737 -8.07 3.72 -2.20
C SER A 737 -7.31 4.99 -1.77
N VAL A 738 -7.19 5.24 -0.47
CA VAL A 738 -6.44 6.41 0.07
C VAL A 738 -5.25 5.90 0.86
N ARG A 739 -4.03 6.22 0.41
CA ARG A 739 -2.79 5.73 1.05
C ARG A 739 -1.64 6.73 0.89
N SER A 740 -0.54 6.47 1.61
CA SER A 740 0.70 7.23 1.41
C SER A 740 1.38 6.85 0.08
N VAL A 741 2.36 7.64 -0.36
CA VAL A 741 3.19 7.31 -1.53
C VAL A 741 3.81 5.92 -1.39
N ASP A 742 4.44 5.65 -0.24
CA ASP A 742 5.09 4.37 0.04
C ASP A 742 4.08 3.20 0.05
N GLY A 743 2.85 3.43 0.53
CA GLY A 743 1.77 2.42 0.53
C GLY A 743 1.12 2.17 -0.84
N PHE A 744 1.43 2.99 -1.85
CA PHE A 744 0.99 2.83 -3.24
C PHE A 744 2.05 2.18 -4.15
N GLN A 745 3.22 1.85 -3.61
CA GLN A 745 4.25 1.18 -4.38
C GLN A 745 3.76 -0.18 -4.90
N GLY A 746 4.05 -0.47 -6.16
CA GLY A 746 3.55 -1.67 -6.86
C GLY A 746 2.09 -1.61 -7.32
N ALA A 747 1.25 -0.73 -6.75
CA ALA A 747 -0.13 -0.55 -7.19
C ALA A 747 -0.25 0.37 -8.42
N GLU A 748 -1.38 0.30 -9.11
CA GLU A 748 -1.79 1.21 -10.18
C GLU A 748 -3.31 1.40 -10.14
N GLU A 749 -3.79 2.57 -10.57
CA GLU A 749 -5.23 2.89 -10.60
C GLU A 749 -5.58 3.61 -11.91
N ASP A 750 -6.86 3.55 -12.30
CA ASP A 750 -7.35 4.23 -13.49
C ASP A 750 -7.21 5.76 -13.37
N VAL A 751 -7.53 6.30 -12.19
CA VAL A 751 -7.35 7.71 -11.82
C VAL A 751 -6.48 7.82 -10.57
N ILE A 752 -5.47 8.68 -10.61
CA ILE A 752 -4.72 9.06 -9.41
C ILE A 752 -4.91 10.54 -9.11
N ILE A 753 -5.24 10.82 -7.86
CA ILE A 753 -5.31 12.18 -7.32
C ILE A 753 -4.20 12.35 -6.29
N ILE A 754 -3.27 13.28 -6.53
CA ILE A 754 -2.18 13.57 -5.58
C ILE A 754 -2.55 14.80 -4.75
N SER A 755 -2.64 14.64 -3.43
CA SER A 755 -2.76 15.76 -2.48
C SER A 755 -1.37 16.16 -1.98
N THR A 756 -0.92 17.36 -2.36
CA THR A 756 0.41 17.86 -2.01
C THR A 756 0.48 18.44 -0.59
N VAL A 757 -0.64 18.88 -0.02
CA VAL A 757 -0.83 19.42 1.34
C VAL A 757 -0.14 20.76 1.59
N ARG A 758 1.09 20.94 1.11
CA ARG A 758 1.97 22.04 1.48
C ARG A 758 1.46 23.35 0.91
N SER A 759 1.27 24.31 1.81
CA SER A 759 0.81 25.66 1.47
C SER A 759 1.47 26.67 2.41
N ASN A 760 2.59 27.25 1.96
CA ASN A 760 3.38 28.20 2.74
C ASN A 760 4.18 29.16 1.84
N ALA A 761 4.43 30.37 2.32
CA ALA A 761 5.13 31.41 1.57
C ALA A 761 6.61 31.10 1.29
N ASN A 762 7.22 30.21 2.10
CA ASN A 762 8.66 29.91 2.06
C ASN A 762 9.01 28.80 1.05
N GLY A 763 8.04 28.25 0.31
CA GLY A 763 8.28 27.18 -0.65
C GLY A 763 8.71 25.84 -0.02
N SER A 764 8.56 25.66 1.28
CA SER A 764 8.97 24.42 1.95
C SER A 764 8.03 23.29 1.56
N VAL A 765 8.57 22.19 1.00
CA VAL A 765 7.77 21.04 0.55
C VAL A 765 8.01 19.74 1.34
N GLY A 766 9.07 19.66 2.15
CA GLY A 766 9.26 18.55 3.09
C GLY A 766 9.39 17.22 2.36
N PHE A 767 8.59 16.21 2.72
CA PHE A 767 8.66 14.86 2.11
C PHE A 767 8.50 14.83 0.58
N LEU A 768 7.84 15.83 0.00
CA LEU A 768 7.71 15.98 -1.45
C LEU A 768 9.05 16.28 -2.15
N SER A 769 10.09 16.76 -1.45
CA SER A 769 11.40 17.01 -2.06
C SER A 769 12.13 15.73 -2.48
N ASN A 770 11.72 14.57 -1.96
CA ASN A 770 12.31 13.29 -2.34
C ASN A 770 11.92 12.95 -3.80
N ARG A 771 12.93 12.88 -4.66
CA ARG A 771 12.78 12.62 -6.11
C ARG A 771 12.13 11.27 -6.40
N GLN A 772 12.53 10.22 -5.68
CA GLN A 772 12.05 8.85 -5.87
C GLN A 772 10.57 8.70 -5.50
N ARG A 773 10.15 9.30 -4.37
CA ARG A 773 8.73 9.37 -3.98
C ARG A 773 7.90 10.11 -5.00
N THR A 774 8.41 11.21 -5.53
CA THR A 774 7.74 11.98 -6.58
C THR A 774 7.55 11.13 -7.83
N ASN A 775 8.60 10.44 -8.30
CA ASN A 775 8.52 9.52 -9.43
C ASN A 775 7.49 8.39 -9.21
N VAL A 776 7.47 7.77 -8.02
CA VAL A 776 6.45 6.76 -7.67
C VAL A 776 5.05 7.36 -7.79
N ALA A 777 4.79 8.49 -7.12
CA ALA A 777 3.46 9.11 -7.09
C ALA A 777 2.94 9.47 -8.49
N LEU A 778 3.79 10.04 -9.36
CA LEU A 778 3.42 10.46 -10.72
C LEU A 778 3.16 9.29 -11.68
N THR A 779 3.62 8.08 -11.35
CA THR A 779 3.58 6.92 -12.27
C THR A 779 2.59 5.82 -11.85
N ARG A 780 1.66 6.15 -10.94
CA ARG A 780 0.60 5.23 -10.49
C ARG A 780 -0.65 5.25 -11.39
N ALA A 781 -0.85 6.31 -12.17
CA ALA A 781 -2.06 6.49 -12.99
C ALA A 781 -1.98 5.75 -14.32
N ARG A 782 -3.10 5.20 -14.77
CA ARG A 782 -3.27 4.69 -16.14
C ARG A 782 -3.81 5.77 -17.07
N TYR A 783 -4.98 6.32 -16.76
CA TYR A 783 -5.70 7.22 -17.65
C TYR A 783 -5.62 8.69 -17.24
N CYS A 784 -5.81 8.99 -15.95
CA CYS A 784 -5.84 10.37 -15.46
C CYS A 784 -4.97 10.57 -14.22
N LEU A 785 -4.11 11.58 -14.25
CA LEU A 785 -3.34 12.06 -13.11
C LEU A 785 -3.73 13.51 -12.78
N TRP A 786 -4.33 13.72 -11.62
CA TRP A 786 -4.73 15.05 -11.14
C TRP A 786 -3.97 15.42 -9.87
N ILE A 787 -3.19 16.48 -9.96
CA ILE A 787 -2.39 16.98 -8.85
C ILE A 787 -3.13 18.14 -8.22
N VAL A 788 -3.47 18.03 -6.94
CA VAL A 788 -4.19 19.05 -6.16
C VAL A 788 -3.23 19.65 -5.15
N GLY A 789 -3.00 20.96 -5.25
CA GLY A 789 -1.97 21.60 -4.44
C GLY A 789 -1.84 23.10 -4.61
N ASN A 790 -1.05 23.73 -3.74
CA ASN A 790 -0.74 25.16 -3.85
C ASN A 790 0.42 25.39 -4.82
N GLY A 791 0.12 25.83 -6.04
CA GLY A 791 1.10 26.02 -7.10
C GLY A 791 2.19 27.04 -6.75
N GLN A 792 1.86 28.09 -5.98
CA GLN A 792 2.84 29.10 -5.55
C GLN A 792 3.86 28.56 -4.53
N THR A 793 3.44 27.65 -3.66
CA THR A 793 4.35 26.98 -2.72
C THR A 793 5.29 26.03 -3.46
N LEU A 794 4.74 25.26 -4.41
CA LEU A 794 5.51 24.25 -5.17
C LEU A 794 6.48 24.89 -6.17
N ILE A 795 6.11 25.98 -6.83
CA ILE A 795 7.01 26.69 -7.77
C ILE A 795 8.22 27.29 -7.03
N ASN A 796 8.03 27.75 -5.80
CA ASN A 796 9.08 28.35 -4.95
C ASN A 796 9.93 27.31 -4.18
N SER A 797 9.79 26.01 -4.49
CA SER A 797 10.36 24.94 -3.66
C SER A 797 11.78 24.49 -3.98
N ASP A 798 12.37 25.00 -5.07
CA ASP A 798 13.66 24.57 -5.62
C ASP A 798 13.81 23.04 -5.74
N SER A 799 12.68 22.36 -6.00
CA SER A 799 12.59 20.90 -6.10
C SER A 799 12.02 20.47 -7.46
N VAL A 800 11.89 19.15 -7.68
CA VAL A 800 11.22 18.59 -8.88
C VAL A 800 9.82 19.19 -9.08
N TRP A 801 9.12 19.53 -7.99
CA TRP A 801 7.79 20.11 -8.06
C TRP A 801 7.77 21.51 -8.68
N SER A 802 8.87 22.27 -8.59
CA SER A 802 8.98 23.57 -9.29
C SER A 802 8.94 23.35 -10.79
N LYS A 803 9.78 22.44 -11.31
CA LYS A 803 9.80 22.06 -12.72
C LYS A 803 8.47 21.47 -13.19
N LEU A 804 7.82 20.65 -12.35
CA LEU A 804 6.53 20.05 -12.66
C LEU A 804 5.43 21.10 -12.85
N VAL A 805 5.38 22.11 -11.98
CA VAL A 805 4.38 23.20 -12.10
C VAL A 805 4.63 24.04 -13.34
N VAL A 806 5.90 24.31 -13.67
CA VAL A 806 6.27 25.01 -14.92
C VAL A 806 5.85 24.20 -16.14
N ASP A 807 6.19 22.90 -16.19
CA ASP A 807 5.76 21.99 -17.25
C ASP A 807 4.23 21.95 -17.41
N ALA A 808 3.48 21.89 -16.30
CA ALA A 808 2.02 21.93 -16.35
C ALA A 808 1.49 23.24 -16.95
N LYS A 809 2.13 24.39 -16.67
CA LYS A 809 1.77 25.68 -17.25
C LYS A 809 2.10 25.73 -18.74
N ASP A 810 3.29 25.31 -19.13
CA ASP A 810 3.75 25.32 -20.52
C ASP A 810 2.89 24.43 -21.42
N ARG A 811 2.40 23.31 -20.88
CA ARG A 811 1.48 22.39 -21.59
C ARG A 811 0.01 22.80 -21.52
N GLY A 812 -0.33 23.91 -20.87
CA GLY A 812 -1.72 24.37 -20.71
C GLY A 812 -2.57 23.46 -19.81
N CYS A 813 -1.94 22.68 -18.93
CA CYS A 813 -2.56 21.73 -18.00
C CYS A 813 -2.63 22.26 -16.56
N TYR A 814 -2.34 23.54 -16.34
CA TYR A 814 -2.43 24.21 -15.04
C TYR A 814 -3.76 24.97 -14.95
N PHE A 815 -4.59 24.58 -13.99
CA PHE A 815 -5.95 25.11 -13.82
C PHE A 815 -6.13 25.72 -12.43
N ASN A 816 -6.92 26.79 -12.37
CA ASN A 816 -7.33 27.37 -11.09
C ASN A 816 -8.65 26.72 -10.64
N LEU A 817 -8.76 26.35 -9.36
CA LEU A 817 -9.98 25.70 -8.86
C LEU A 817 -11.25 26.54 -9.06
N ASP A 818 -11.11 27.87 -9.10
CA ASP A 818 -12.20 28.82 -9.30
C ASP A 818 -12.92 28.60 -10.64
N ASP A 819 -12.25 27.95 -11.59
CA ASP A 819 -12.79 27.68 -12.92
C ASP A 819 -13.92 26.62 -12.87
N ASP A 820 -14.00 25.79 -11.81
CA ASP A 820 -15.08 24.84 -11.59
C ASP A 820 -16.04 25.30 -10.47
N ARG A 821 -17.35 25.38 -10.79
CA ARG A 821 -18.38 25.86 -9.85
C ARG A 821 -18.58 24.91 -8.67
N ARG A 822 -18.49 23.59 -8.86
CA ARG A 822 -18.72 22.61 -7.80
C ARG A 822 -17.53 22.58 -6.84
N LEU A 823 -16.30 22.62 -7.38
CA LEU A 823 -15.08 22.68 -6.56
C LEU A 823 -15.03 23.98 -5.75
N SER A 824 -15.35 25.12 -6.38
CA SER A 824 -15.46 26.42 -5.70
C SER A 824 -16.44 26.37 -4.53
N LYS A 825 -17.62 25.78 -4.75
CA LYS A 825 -18.64 25.63 -3.70
C LYS A 825 -18.14 24.78 -2.53
N ALA A 826 -17.49 23.64 -2.80
CA ALA A 826 -16.95 22.77 -1.75
C ALA A 826 -15.92 23.49 -0.86
N VAL A 827 -15.08 24.36 -1.44
CA VAL A 827 -14.13 25.19 -0.68
C VAL A 827 -14.85 26.25 0.15
N ILE A 828 -15.88 26.90 -0.40
CA ILE A 828 -16.70 27.89 0.33
C ILE A 828 -17.34 27.24 1.56
N ASP A 829 -17.93 26.05 1.42
CA ASP A 829 -18.60 25.35 2.52
C ASP A 829 -17.62 25.06 3.67
N VAL A 830 -16.39 24.62 3.38
CA VAL A 830 -15.36 24.38 4.41
C VAL A 830 -14.85 25.67 5.04
N LEU A 831 -14.70 26.76 4.27
CA LEU A 831 -14.32 28.06 4.83
C LEU A 831 -15.38 28.60 5.80
N VAL A 832 -16.67 28.34 5.52
CA VAL A 832 -17.79 28.67 6.41
C VAL A 832 -17.71 27.84 7.70
N GLU A 833 -17.46 26.54 7.59
CA GLU A 833 -17.33 25.62 8.73
C GLU A 833 -16.17 25.99 9.66
N LEU A 834 -15.02 26.40 9.09
CA LEU A 834 -13.81 26.75 9.85
C LEU A 834 -13.77 28.17 10.40
N ASP A 835 -14.87 28.94 10.31
CA ASP A 835 -14.91 30.36 10.69
C ASP A 835 -13.89 31.24 9.95
N LYS A 836 -13.61 30.90 8.68
CA LYS A 836 -12.62 31.57 7.84
C LYS A 836 -13.29 32.45 6.78
N LEU A 837 -14.42 33.07 7.14
CA LEU A 837 -15.24 33.89 6.22
C LEU A 837 -14.50 35.11 5.66
N PHE A 838 -13.48 35.63 6.35
CA PHE A 838 -12.70 36.77 5.87
C PHE A 838 -12.07 36.51 4.48
N TYR A 839 -11.63 35.28 4.21
CA TYR A 839 -11.05 34.92 2.90
C TYR A 839 -12.08 34.91 1.76
N LEU A 840 -13.37 34.85 2.08
CA LEU A 840 -14.48 34.87 1.11
C LEU A 840 -14.96 36.27 0.76
N LEU A 841 -14.50 37.32 1.45
CA LEU A 841 -15.12 38.65 1.40
C LEU A 841 -14.23 39.72 0.74
N ASP A 842 -13.24 39.30 -0.05
CA ASP A 842 -12.53 40.17 -0.99
C ASP A 842 -13.25 40.23 -2.36
N MET A 843 -13.08 41.30 -3.12
CA MET A 843 -13.68 41.47 -4.44
C MET A 843 -13.20 40.45 -5.47
N ASN A 844 -11.99 39.93 -5.29
CA ASN A 844 -11.43 38.85 -6.11
C ASN A 844 -11.59 37.47 -5.45
N SER A 845 -12.40 37.36 -4.39
CA SER A 845 -12.63 36.09 -3.70
C SER A 845 -13.46 35.12 -4.54
N LEU A 846 -13.38 33.84 -4.16
CA LEU A 846 -14.23 32.75 -4.66
C LEU A 846 -15.73 33.11 -4.72
N LEU A 847 -16.21 33.94 -3.78
CA LEU A 847 -17.64 34.25 -3.62
C LEU A 847 -18.10 35.31 -4.63
N PHE A 848 -17.24 36.27 -4.99
CA PHE A 848 -17.61 37.42 -5.82
C PHE A 848 -16.94 37.49 -7.19
N LYS A 849 -15.92 36.66 -7.47
CA LYS A 849 -15.21 36.64 -8.77
C LYS A 849 -16.13 36.48 -9.98
N ARG A 850 -17.24 35.75 -9.82
CA ARG A 850 -18.28 35.50 -10.84
C ARG A 850 -19.58 36.26 -10.60
N ALA A 851 -19.62 37.14 -9.58
CA ALA A 851 -20.81 37.91 -9.27
C ALA A 851 -21.07 38.98 -10.33
N ARG A 852 -22.36 39.22 -10.62
CA ARG A 852 -22.78 40.29 -11.54
C ARG A 852 -22.57 41.66 -10.90
N TRP A 853 -22.86 41.78 -9.60
CA TRP A 853 -22.68 42.99 -8.83
C TRP A 853 -21.32 43.04 -8.15
N LYS A 854 -20.67 44.20 -8.23
CA LYS A 854 -19.52 44.50 -7.37
C LYS A 854 -19.99 44.77 -5.95
N VAL A 855 -19.22 44.31 -4.97
CA VAL A 855 -19.60 44.32 -3.56
C VAL A 855 -18.65 45.19 -2.73
N ILE A 856 -19.19 45.93 -1.76
CA ILE A 856 -18.42 46.72 -0.79
C ILE A 856 -18.94 46.40 0.61
N PHE A 857 -18.02 46.26 1.56
CA PHE A 857 -18.36 46.03 2.97
C PHE A 857 -18.04 47.25 3.81
N GLY A 858 -18.98 47.69 4.65
CA GLY A 858 -18.75 48.74 5.63
C GLY A 858 -17.94 48.27 6.83
N ASP A 859 -17.30 49.19 7.55
CA ASP A 859 -16.46 48.86 8.72
C ASP A 859 -17.22 48.13 9.84
N ARG A 860 -18.52 48.40 9.98
CA ARG A 860 -19.38 47.78 11.00
C ARG A 860 -19.71 46.32 10.66
N PHE A 861 -19.93 46.02 9.38
CA PHE A 861 -20.15 44.67 8.87
C PHE A 861 -19.06 43.70 9.35
N TRP A 862 -17.78 44.07 9.24
CA TRP A 862 -16.67 43.22 9.67
C TRP A 862 -16.70 42.91 11.16
N LYS A 863 -17.05 43.90 11.99
CA LYS A 863 -17.18 43.72 13.46
C LYS A 863 -18.33 42.79 13.81
N SER A 864 -19.43 42.87 13.08
CA SER A 864 -20.61 42.02 13.30
C SER A 864 -20.39 40.60 12.78
N LEU A 865 -19.70 40.43 11.65
CA LEU A 865 -19.34 39.12 11.10
C LEU A 865 -18.53 38.28 12.09
N VAL A 866 -17.51 38.86 12.73
CA VAL A 866 -16.67 38.18 13.75
C VAL A 866 -17.47 37.73 14.97
N ARG A 867 -18.64 38.34 15.24
CA ARG A 867 -19.50 37.98 16.38
C ARG A 867 -20.43 36.80 16.08
N ILE A 868 -20.67 36.47 14.81
CA ILE A 868 -21.57 35.38 14.43
C ILE A 868 -20.82 34.06 14.63
N LYS A 869 -21.16 33.30 15.67
CA LYS A 869 -20.57 31.98 15.97
C LYS A 869 -21.37 30.79 15.44
N ASN A 870 -22.66 30.97 15.20
CA ASN A 870 -23.55 29.90 14.77
C ASN A 870 -23.29 29.53 13.31
N LEU A 871 -23.07 28.24 13.03
CA LEU A 871 -22.74 27.73 11.70
C LEU A 871 -23.88 27.93 10.69
N GLU A 872 -25.13 27.69 11.10
CA GLU A 872 -26.30 27.81 10.22
C GLU A 872 -26.51 29.27 9.79
N THR A 873 -26.40 30.21 10.74
CA THR A 873 -26.42 31.65 10.46
C THR A 873 -25.34 32.07 9.45
N ARG A 874 -24.14 31.47 9.52
CA ARG A 874 -23.06 31.77 8.56
C ARG A 874 -23.34 31.21 7.17
N LYS A 875 -23.85 29.98 7.09
CA LYS A 875 -24.24 29.35 5.81
C LYS A 875 -25.31 30.18 5.10
N GLU A 876 -26.33 30.60 5.83
CA GLU A 876 -27.40 31.43 5.29
C GLU A 876 -26.91 32.83 4.89
N LEU A 877 -26.06 33.47 5.70
CA LEU A 877 -25.43 34.75 5.35
C LEU A 877 -24.65 34.65 4.04
N VAL A 878 -23.82 33.61 3.88
CA VAL A 878 -23.05 33.39 2.65
C VAL A 878 -23.94 33.12 1.45
N ALA A 879 -24.99 32.30 1.61
CA ALA A 879 -25.98 32.07 0.55
C ALA A 879 -26.70 33.36 0.14
N LEU A 880 -27.07 34.19 1.11
CA LEU A 880 -27.72 35.48 0.88
C LEU A 880 -26.80 36.48 0.16
N LEU A 881 -25.52 36.55 0.55
CA LEU A 881 -24.52 37.39 -0.14
C LEU A 881 -24.32 36.95 -1.59
N MET A 882 -24.28 35.63 -1.86
CA MET A 882 -24.20 35.11 -3.22
C MET A 882 -25.45 35.42 -4.04
N ASN A 883 -26.64 35.22 -3.47
CA ASN A 883 -27.90 35.53 -4.14
C ASN A 883 -27.97 37.02 -4.50
N LEU A 884 -27.73 37.92 -3.55
CA LEU A 884 -27.77 39.36 -3.79
C LEU A 884 -26.74 39.78 -4.84
N SER A 885 -25.50 39.29 -4.73
CA SER A 885 -24.43 39.65 -5.67
C SER A 885 -24.62 39.06 -7.09
N SER A 886 -25.35 37.96 -7.23
CA SER A 886 -25.78 37.41 -8.53
C SER A 886 -26.95 38.16 -9.19
N GLY A 887 -27.53 39.16 -8.51
CA GLY A 887 -28.66 39.94 -9.02
C GLY A 887 -30.03 39.43 -8.57
N TRP A 888 -30.09 38.37 -7.76
CA TRP A 888 -31.34 37.94 -7.15
C TRP A 888 -31.81 39.00 -6.14
N ARG A 889 -33.12 39.23 -6.11
CA ARG A 889 -33.80 40.07 -5.12
C ARG A 889 -35.04 39.33 -4.65
N ASP A 890 -35.34 39.50 -3.37
CA ASP A 890 -36.60 39.05 -2.81
C ASP A 890 -37.73 39.89 -3.42
N ARG A 891 -38.52 39.33 -4.34
CA ARG A 891 -39.66 40.04 -4.95
C ARG A 891 -40.87 39.85 -4.04
N PRO A 892 -41.45 40.91 -3.45
CA PRO A 892 -42.61 40.75 -2.59
C PRO A 892 -43.87 40.54 -3.43
N GLN A 893 -44.52 39.39 -3.28
CA GLN A 893 -45.96 39.44 -3.08
C GLN A 893 -46.17 39.81 -1.60
N VAL A 894 -46.80 40.95 -1.38
CA VAL A 894 -47.15 41.56 -0.07
C VAL A 894 -46.00 42.31 0.61
N GLN A 895 -46.22 43.63 0.78
CA GLN A 895 -45.42 44.55 1.60
C GLN A 895 -45.07 43.91 2.95
N LYS A 896 -43.80 43.56 3.15
CA LYS A 896 -43.28 43.32 4.50
C LYS A 896 -42.99 44.67 5.14
N ASN A 897 -43.77 45.02 6.15
CA ASN A 897 -43.59 46.13 7.07
C ASN A 897 -42.09 46.36 7.37
N LEU A 898 -41.51 47.40 6.76
CA LEU A 898 -40.34 48.08 7.31
C LEU A 898 -40.81 48.67 8.65
N GLU A 899 -40.29 48.19 9.77
CA GLU A 899 -40.47 48.86 11.06
C GLU A 899 -39.90 50.28 10.92
N VAL A 900 -40.82 51.25 10.78
CA VAL A 900 -40.68 52.71 10.77
C VAL A 900 -39.23 53.21 10.72
N MET A 901 -38.76 53.50 9.51
CA MET A 901 -37.53 54.24 9.25
C MET A 901 -37.92 55.62 8.73
N ASP A 902 -37.82 56.65 9.56
CA ASP A 902 -37.96 58.05 9.13
C ASP A 902 -36.57 58.60 8.77
N GLY A 903 -36.40 59.17 7.57
CA GLY A 903 -35.12 59.72 7.09
C GLY A 903 -34.76 59.35 5.64
N THR A 904 -33.64 59.85 5.12
CA THR A 904 -33.17 59.62 3.73
C THR A 904 -32.80 58.16 3.45
N SER A 905 -32.42 57.39 4.47
CA SER A 905 -32.09 55.96 4.43
C SER A 905 -33.26 55.07 4.06
N SER A 906 -34.50 55.48 4.37
CA SER A 906 -35.73 54.79 3.96
C SER A 906 -35.86 54.60 2.44
N GLN A 907 -35.14 55.41 1.66
CA GLN A 907 -35.22 55.42 0.20
C GLN A 907 -34.19 54.52 -0.49
N LEU A 908 -33.18 54.01 0.23
CA LEU A 908 -32.03 53.29 -0.35
C LEU A 908 -31.64 52.03 0.45
N LEU A 909 -31.95 51.97 1.74
CA LEU A 909 -31.54 50.89 2.62
C LEU A 909 -32.51 49.70 2.50
N GLU A 910 -31.97 48.55 2.14
CA GLU A 910 -32.66 47.28 2.02
C GLU A 910 -32.27 46.34 3.18
N GLN A 911 -33.17 45.44 3.54
CA GLN A 911 -32.94 44.47 4.61
C GLN A 911 -33.37 43.05 4.20
N ASN A 912 -32.56 42.07 4.60
CA ASN A 912 -32.89 40.65 4.47
C ASN A 912 -32.69 39.94 5.80
N LYS A 913 -33.67 39.12 6.19
CA LYS A 913 -33.63 38.32 7.43
C LYS A 913 -32.63 37.18 7.29
N ILE A 914 -31.94 36.87 8.40
CA ILE A 914 -31.07 35.70 8.59
C ILE A 914 -31.53 34.99 9.88
N CYS A 915 -31.40 33.67 9.97
CA CYS A 915 -31.65 32.85 11.15
C CYS A 915 -31.03 33.45 12.42
N GLY A 916 -31.78 33.43 13.53
CA GLY A 916 -31.33 33.90 14.84
C GLY A 916 -31.63 35.38 15.15
N LEU A 917 -32.71 35.94 14.59
CA LEU A 917 -33.16 37.35 14.78
C LEU A 917 -32.20 38.41 14.21
N LEU A 918 -31.26 38.03 13.34
CA LEU A 918 -30.32 38.94 12.68
C LEU A 918 -30.83 39.37 11.30
N ASN A 919 -30.43 40.57 10.87
CA ASN A 919 -30.78 41.11 9.55
C ASN A 919 -29.51 41.66 8.89
N LEU A 920 -29.34 41.36 7.61
CA LEU A 920 -28.34 41.97 6.75
C LEU A 920 -28.90 43.26 6.17
N LEU A 921 -28.23 44.38 6.44
CA LEU A 921 -28.59 45.68 5.89
C LEU A 921 -27.63 46.04 4.76
N TRP A 922 -28.18 46.45 3.62
CA TRP A 922 -27.40 46.76 2.42
C TRP A 922 -28.07 47.84 1.57
N SER A 923 -27.35 48.44 0.63
CA SER A 923 -27.92 49.38 -0.33
C SER A 923 -27.18 49.31 -1.66
N VAL A 924 -27.78 49.84 -2.72
CA VAL A 924 -27.05 50.15 -3.97
C VAL A 924 -26.30 51.47 -3.79
N ASP A 925 -25.03 51.49 -4.18
CA ASP A 925 -24.18 52.69 -4.17
C ASP A 925 -23.53 52.87 -5.56
N ILE A 926 -22.90 54.01 -5.81
CA ILE A 926 -22.12 54.25 -7.04
C ILE A 926 -20.65 54.52 -6.73
N VAL A 927 -19.77 53.90 -7.51
CA VAL A 927 -18.32 54.13 -7.45
C VAL A 927 -17.84 54.72 -8.76
N LYS A 928 -16.97 55.73 -8.67
CA LYS A 928 -16.28 56.33 -9.80
C LYS A 928 -15.03 55.51 -10.14
N LYS A 929 -15.00 54.87 -11.32
CA LYS A 929 -13.82 54.14 -11.82
C LYS A 929 -13.66 54.38 -13.33
N ASN A 930 -12.44 54.68 -13.79
CA ASN A 930 -12.10 54.88 -15.22
C ASN A 930 -13.06 55.83 -15.98
N LYS A 931 -13.33 57.02 -15.42
CA LYS A 931 -14.29 58.01 -15.99
C LYS A 931 -15.72 57.46 -16.18
N LYS A 932 -16.12 56.42 -15.45
CA LYS A 932 -17.50 55.92 -15.38
C LYS A 932 -18.00 55.87 -13.93
N TYR A 933 -19.28 56.16 -13.72
CA TYR A 933 -20.00 55.76 -12.51
C TYR A 933 -20.51 54.34 -12.70
N ILE A 934 -20.31 53.46 -11.72
CA ILE A 934 -20.73 52.06 -11.76
C ILE A 934 -21.52 51.75 -10.49
N GLN A 935 -22.66 51.09 -10.63
CA GLN A 935 -23.42 50.61 -9.48
C GLN A 935 -22.70 49.45 -8.77
N VAL A 936 -22.76 49.47 -7.44
CA VAL A 936 -22.21 48.44 -6.55
C VAL A 936 -23.20 48.14 -5.44
N LEU A 937 -23.13 46.95 -4.87
CA LEU A 937 -23.83 46.59 -3.62
C LEU A 937 -22.94 46.94 -2.44
N LYS A 938 -23.49 47.65 -1.47
CA LYS A 938 -22.81 48.00 -0.23
C LYS A 938 -23.50 47.33 0.95
N PHE A 939 -22.82 46.39 1.59
CA PHE A 939 -23.27 45.73 2.81
C PHE A 939 -22.81 46.52 4.03
N TRP A 940 -23.75 47.04 4.82
CA TRP A 940 -23.48 47.99 5.88
C TRP A 940 -23.19 47.33 7.22
N ASP A 941 -24.07 46.41 7.66
CA ASP A 941 -23.95 45.74 8.95
C ASP A 941 -24.84 44.49 9.03
N ILE A 942 -24.61 43.64 10.04
CA ILE A 942 -25.48 42.51 10.41
C ILE A 942 -25.95 42.72 11.85
N VAL A 943 -27.24 43.03 12.04
CA VAL A 943 -27.76 43.46 13.35
C VAL A 943 -29.11 42.82 13.71
N PRO A 944 -29.40 42.66 15.02
CA PRO A 944 -30.74 42.27 15.45
C PRO A 944 -31.79 43.32 15.11
N SER A 945 -33.06 42.92 14.91
CA SER A 945 -34.14 43.85 14.52
C SER A 945 -34.24 45.09 15.41
N LYS A 946 -34.06 44.93 16.73
CA LYS A 946 -34.08 46.04 17.71
C LYS A 946 -33.02 47.13 17.50
N LYS A 947 -31.96 46.87 16.73
CA LYS A 947 -30.86 47.83 16.46
C LYS A 947 -30.97 48.49 15.08
N ILE A 948 -31.90 48.05 14.25
CA ILE A 948 -32.09 48.54 12.88
C ILE A 948 -32.39 50.05 12.85
N PRO A 949 -33.34 50.60 13.64
CA PRO A 949 -33.66 52.03 13.59
C PRO A 949 -32.47 52.94 13.95
N ARG A 950 -31.68 52.55 14.96
CA ARG A 950 -30.47 53.29 15.37
C ARG A 950 -29.40 53.29 14.28
N LEU A 951 -29.28 52.21 13.52
CA LEU A 951 -28.31 52.14 12.43
C LEU A 951 -28.78 52.96 11.22
N ALA A 952 -30.07 52.93 10.88
CA ALA A 952 -30.63 53.77 9.83
C ALA A 952 -30.46 55.26 10.10
N GLN A 953 -30.77 55.74 11.32
CA GLN A 953 -30.47 57.12 11.74
C GLN A 953 -28.99 57.49 11.56
N SER A 954 -28.09 56.56 11.86
CA SER A 954 -26.65 56.77 11.64
C SER A 954 -26.26 56.79 10.16
N LEU A 955 -27.03 56.16 9.28
CA LEU A 955 -26.82 56.15 7.83
C LEU A 955 -27.54 57.32 7.13
N ASP A 956 -28.58 57.91 7.72
CA ASP A 956 -29.24 59.12 7.21
C ASP A 956 -28.24 60.25 7.03
N VAL A 957 -27.40 60.51 8.04
CA VAL A 957 -26.31 61.49 7.98
C VAL A 957 -25.37 61.24 6.78
N PHE A 958 -25.15 59.96 6.43
CA PHE A 958 -24.33 59.59 5.29
C PHE A 958 -25.07 59.78 3.95
N PHE A 959 -26.35 59.42 3.87
CA PHE A 959 -27.16 59.57 2.66
C PHE A 959 -27.56 61.02 2.38
N GLU A 960 -27.67 61.88 3.40
CA GLU A 960 -27.89 63.34 3.25
C GLU A 960 -26.75 64.01 2.47
N SER A 961 -25.55 63.43 2.50
CA SER A 961 -24.41 63.92 1.70
C SER A 961 -24.51 63.58 0.20
N TYR A 962 -25.52 62.81 -0.24
CA TYR A 962 -25.65 62.38 -1.63
C TYR A 962 -26.32 63.47 -2.47
N THR A 963 -25.75 63.76 -3.64
CA THR A 963 -26.42 64.62 -4.61
C THR A 963 -27.67 63.93 -5.17
N VAL A 964 -28.63 64.72 -5.67
CA VAL A 964 -29.84 64.19 -6.32
C VAL A 964 -29.49 63.24 -7.48
N ASP A 965 -28.48 63.59 -8.29
CA ASP A 965 -27.98 62.73 -9.37
C ASP A 965 -27.43 61.40 -8.85
N LYS A 966 -26.66 61.41 -7.76
CA LYS A 966 -26.15 60.19 -7.13
C LYS A 966 -27.29 59.32 -6.60
N MET A 967 -28.28 59.93 -5.94
CA MET A 967 -29.42 59.21 -5.38
C MET A 967 -30.29 58.57 -6.47
N ASN A 968 -30.55 59.28 -7.58
CA ASN A 968 -31.28 58.74 -8.73
C ASN A 968 -30.53 57.57 -9.38
N ARG A 969 -29.20 57.65 -9.50
CA ARG A 969 -28.38 56.55 -10.03
C ARG A 969 -28.34 55.34 -9.10
N CYS A 970 -28.37 55.51 -7.78
CA CYS A 970 -28.46 54.39 -6.85
C CYS A 970 -29.81 53.67 -6.94
N LYS A 971 -30.91 54.41 -7.16
CA LYS A 971 -32.27 53.85 -7.28
C LYS A 971 -32.57 53.21 -8.63
N TYR A 972 -31.77 53.50 -9.65
CA TYR A 972 -32.02 53.00 -10.99
C TYR A 972 -31.90 51.47 -11.02
N LYS A 973 -32.96 50.78 -11.46
CA LYS A 973 -33.01 49.32 -11.57
C LYS A 973 -32.97 48.91 -13.04
N CYS A 974 -32.03 48.04 -13.39
CA CYS A 974 -31.94 47.41 -14.70
C CYS A 974 -32.15 45.90 -14.53
N LEU A 975 -32.94 45.28 -15.41
CA LEU A 975 -33.28 43.86 -15.34
C LEU A 975 -32.78 43.13 -16.58
N GLU A 976 -32.13 41.99 -16.37
CA GLU A 976 -31.82 41.00 -17.39
C GLU A 976 -32.59 39.72 -17.05
N GLY A 977 -33.75 39.53 -17.68
CA GLY A 977 -34.71 38.51 -17.28
C GLY A 977 -35.30 38.77 -15.89
N THR A 978 -35.10 37.83 -14.95
CA THR A 978 -35.59 37.96 -13.56
C THR A 978 -34.58 38.60 -12.60
N LEU A 979 -33.33 38.80 -13.03
CA LEU A 979 -32.23 39.28 -12.20
C LEU A 979 -31.98 40.77 -12.40
N GLU A 980 -31.68 41.49 -11.31
CA GLU A 980 -31.20 42.87 -11.38
C GLU A 980 -29.71 42.90 -11.76
N VAL A 981 -29.32 43.80 -12.67
CA VAL A 981 -27.93 43.98 -13.14
C VAL A 981 -27.43 45.40 -12.90
N PRO A 982 -26.12 45.59 -12.58
CA PRO A 982 -25.58 46.92 -12.29
C PRO A 982 -25.41 47.75 -13.56
N MET A 983 -25.76 49.03 -13.48
CA MET A 983 -25.56 49.99 -14.56
C MET A 983 -24.23 50.72 -14.47
N SER A 984 -23.74 51.21 -15.61
CA SER A 984 -22.61 52.12 -15.68
C SER A 984 -22.89 53.33 -16.58
N TRP A 985 -22.38 54.50 -16.20
CA TRP A 985 -22.57 55.76 -16.92
C TRP A 985 -21.23 56.47 -17.16
N LYS A 986 -21.00 56.99 -18.36
CA LYS A 986 -19.80 57.80 -18.68
C LYS A 986 -19.86 59.17 -17.99
N ILE A 987 -18.73 59.64 -17.47
CA ILE A 987 -18.60 60.93 -16.77
C ILE A 987 -18.34 62.04 -17.80
N GLY A 988 -19.41 62.75 -18.18
CA GLY A 988 -19.37 64.03 -18.89
C GLY A 988 -19.61 63.98 -20.41
N ARG A 989 -20.82 64.37 -20.83
CA ARG A 989 -21.10 65.64 -21.54
C ARG A 989 -22.47 66.13 -21.05
N ASN A 990 -22.63 67.45 -21.01
CA ASN A 990 -23.75 68.18 -20.41
C ASN A 990 -25.13 67.61 -20.72
N ALA A 991 -26.01 67.71 -19.72
CA ALA A 991 -27.42 67.40 -19.79
C ALA A 991 -28.16 68.32 -20.77
N VAL A 992 -28.23 67.95 -22.05
CA VAL A 992 -29.29 68.35 -22.98
C VAL A 992 -29.51 67.20 -23.96
N GLY A 993 -30.72 66.61 -23.94
CA GLY A 993 -31.22 65.74 -25.01
C GLY A 993 -31.00 64.23 -24.81
N LEU A 994 -31.81 63.58 -23.96
CA LEU A 994 -32.07 62.14 -24.06
C LEU A 994 -33.22 61.92 -25.05
N LYS A 995 -32.88 61.65 -26.31
CA LYS A 995 -33.70 60.84 -27.21
C LYS A 995 -32.80 59.82 -27.91
N ASN A 996 -33.16 58.55 -27.75
CA ASN A 996 -32.76 57.34 -28.46
C ASN A 996 -31.29 56.88 -28.31
N ILE A 997 -31.10 55.73 -27.67
CA ILE A 997 -29.92 54.89 -27.84
C ILE A 997 -30.40 53.48 -28.21
N ASN A 998 -29.96 53.02 -29.39
CA ASN A 998 -30.21 51.71 -29.97
C ASN A 998 -29.21 50.64 -29.45
N ASP A 999 -29.59 49.38 -29.64
CA ASP A 999 -29.05 48.11 -29.12
C ASP A 999 -27.61 47.68 -29.50
N THR A 1000 -26.66 48.55 -29.85
CA THR A 1000 -25.38 48.11 -30.44
C THR A 1000 -24.09 48.27 -29.62
N ASP A 1001 -24.12 48.64 -28.33
CA ASP A 1001 -22.88 48.86 -27.54
C ASP A 1001 -22.49 47.71 -26.56
N TYR A 1002 -23.08 46.52 -26.70
CA TYR A 1002 -22.85 45.39 -25.77
C TYR A 1002 -21.55 44.60 -25.97
N ALA A 1003 -20.81 44.81 -27.07
CA ALA A 1003 -19.66 43.96 -27.41
C ALA A 1003 -18.28 44.46 -26.91
N GLU A 1004 -18.11 45.73 -26.56
CA GLU A 1004 -16.77 46.29 -26.23
C GLU A 1004 -16.44 46.38 -24.72
N LEU A 1005 -17.25 45.79 -23.85
CA LEU A 1005 -17.06 45.86 -22.39
C LEU A 1005 -16.37 44.63 -21.76
N SER A 1006 -16.02 43.61 -22.53
CA SER A 1006 -15.43 42.37 -22.01
C SER A 1006 -13.89 42.34 -22.02
N THR A 1007 -13.21 43.22 -22.75
CA THR A 1007 -11.77 43.04 -23.08
C THR A 1007 -10.78 44.00 -22.39
N GLY A 1008 -11.22 44.88 -21.48
CA GLY A 1008 -10.38 45.96 -20.94
C GLY A 1008 -10.03 45.93 -19.45
N LEU A 1009 -9.96 44.77 -18.77
CA LEU A 1009 -9.79 44.70 -17.30
C LEU A 1009 -8.74 43.71 -16.78
N ALA A 1010 -7.72 43.36 -17.57
CA ALA A 1010 -6.59 42.52 -17.11
C ALA A 1010 -5.41 43.31 -16.49
N SER A 1011 -5.45 44.64 -16.47
CA SER A 1011 -4.34 45.44 -15.94
C SER A 1011 -4.84 46.34 -14.80
N LEU A 1012 -4.30 46.12 -13.59
CA LEU A 1012 -3.74 47.11 -12.66
C LEU A 1012 -4.04 46.78 -11.18
N ASN A 1013 -3.02 46.23 -10.53
CA ASN A 1013 -2.81 46.16 -9.08
C ASN A 1013 -2.50 47.55 -8.50
N LEU A 1014 -3.06 47.88 -7.34
CA LEU A 1014 -2.45 48.82 -6.38
C LEU A 1014 -2.90 48.45 -4.95
N GLY A 1015 -1.94 48.38 -4.02
CA GLY A 1015 -2.20 48.50 -2.58
C GLY A 1015 -1.67 47.38 -1.67
N LYS A 1016 -0.37 47.09 -1.68
CA LYS A 1016 0.32 46.68 -0.45
C LYS A 1016 0.59 47.95 0.36
N GLU A 1017 0.03 48.05 1.57
CA GLU A 1017 0.68 48.67 2.75
C GLU A 1017 -0.30 48.67 3.94
N HIS A 1018 0.09 48.00 5.03
CA HIS A 1018 -0.16 48.30 6.44
C HIS A 1018 -0.23 47.03 7.31
N ILE A 1019 0.94 46.53 7.71
CA ILE A 1019 1.10 45.87 9.01
C ILE A 1019 2.40 46.39 9.63
N LYS A 1020 2.29 47.38 10.52
CA LYS A 1020 3.30 47.63 11.56
C LYS A 1020 2.62 47.46 12.91
N ALA A 1021 3.03 46.42 13.62
CA ALA A 1021 2.60 46.09 14.97
C ALA A 1021 3.15 47.12 15.97
N LYS A 1022 2.27 47.64 16.83
CA LYS A 1022 2.64 48.40 18.04
C LYS A 1022 3.02 47.42 19.15
N HIS A 1023 4.31 47.33 19.46
CA HIS A 1023 4.76 46.92 20.79
C HIS A 1023 4.58 48.09 21.77
N ARG A 1024 3.99 47.79 22.93
CA ARG A 1024 3.75 48.70 24.05
C ARG A 1024 5.07 49.16 24.69
N SER A 1025 5.25 50.47 24.85
CA SER A 1025 6.13 51.04 25.87
C SER A 1025 5.29 51.92 26.82
N ARG A 1026 5.20 51.49 28.07
CA ARG A 1026 4.72 52.32 29.20
C ARG A 1026 5.86 53.25 29.61
N GLY A 1027 5.63 54.55 29.57
CA GLY A 1027 6.46 55.52 30.27
C GLY A 1027 5.93 55.74 31.68
N LYS A 1028 6.79 55.57 32.69
CA LYS A 1028 6.74 56.35 33.94
C LYS A 1028 8.18 56.67 34.35
N SER A 1029 8.41 57.96 34.53
CA SER A 1029 9.58 58.62 35.08
C SER A 1029 9.87 58.19 36.52
N SER A 1030 11.15 58.02 36.88
CA SER A 1030 11.87 58.93 37.81
C SER A 1030 13.12 58.25 38.41
N GLN A 1031 14.21 59.03 38.34
CA GLN A 1031 15.28 59.19 39.33
C GLN A 1031 16.21 58.03 39.76
N THR A 1032 17.49 58.39 39.64
CA THR A 1032 18.62 58.18 40.56
C THR A 1032 19.45 56.89 40.55
N LYS A 1033 20.72 57.14 40.22
CA LYS A 1033 21.96 56.74 40.92
C LYS A 1033 22.57 55.35 40.67
N ASP A 1034 23.81 55.47 40.21
CA ASP A 1034 25.02 54.82 40.71
C ASP A 1034 25.32 53.35 40.39
N SER A 1035 26.39 53.22 39.61
CA SER A 1035 27.60 52.45 39.92
C SER A 1035 27.83 51.10 39.21
N LYS A 1036 28.92 51.14 38.43
CA LYS A 1036 30.05 50.21 38.42
C LYS A 1036 29.85 48.74 38.01
N ARG A 1037 30.79 48.38 37.13
CA ARG A 1037 31.61 47.15 37.04
C ARG A 1037 31.10 46.01 36.15
N THR A 1038 31.82 45.87 35.02
CA THR A 1038 32.55 44.64 34.56
C THR A 1038 31.85 43.31 34.84
N LYS A 1039 31.46 42.53 33.82
CA LYS A 1039 32.31 41.81 32.88
C LYS A 1039 31.49 41.31 31.70
#